data_AF-A0A9P7EH36-F1
#
_entry.id   AF-A0A9P7EH36-F1
#
_cell.length_a   1.000
_cell.length_b   1.000
_cell.length_c   1.000
_cell.angle_alpha   90.00
_cell.angle_beta   90.00
_cell.angle_gamma   90.00
#
_symmetry.space_group_name_H-M   'P 1'
#
loop_
_entity.id
_entity.type
_entity.pdbx_description
1 polymer ?
#
loop_
_entity_poly.entity_id
_entity_poly.type
_entity_poly.pdbx_seq_one_letter_code
_entity_poly.pdbx_strand_id
1 'polypeptide(L)'
;SMTHTFFTLQQDVYKTDHGPITVEDVDENNVSSLAFQRLINSAPGASVGVAATYRPDCSLSSLAFATPSRALVIHFFAANKQNQQQQQQQKKKKGQEQQPPVSRGRMLMQDQILCNIGIKLYGYRIDRIALALFLDLSLRINGAVDILSVSTSDRRSLQAIMNALGGEVLLQKDNVKTLFAHREGDAVSKDVALQAWAACRAATLDDMTLRFAAISRIDTDTMPDIHLKALTKISRDAEILESLKPTKVVNNVKADFNSKKGNVNLECTRFSTRIMRSKTQVIHIETLNGDQRSTITGRAGRIDGKQAHINVKGAVNASGKVLSVTTIGKEDLTAAESEREVVVLKALQGTITLTEHPFFCSIWAPSLNVPWPPLHALTASFVYYPNGQLNPSQYHAVERIISQADGEDRVLLIQGPPGTGKTTVIAASVNSMINTGPMERTIWLVAQSNVAVKNIAEKLDKVGFRDFKLLVSKDFHYDWHEHLYERLEHCFIRSDMFGGGAVTVSRLLLDTRVILCTLSMLSNPRIEEFTRQVPVQTVIFDEASQIEVGDYLPLLQRFQHSLQKMVFIGDDKQHRMPLVIGTFISRHVYGNKLMTVHDIASKAACRFLDIKRGQEQKSGKSWINQQEISVVIHLARIYNKQGKQYRILTPYDGQRSTIERQLELAKLPWEDKCFNVDSFQGKIWLTLAAGNEEDHIIVSLVRTQGVGFLKNSRRTNVMLTRCKKSMIICTNRDFVTKGKAVSTLVGQLALTMGPDSWLDGRDIVNGILR
;
A
#
# COMPACT_ATOMS: atom_id res chain seq x y z
N SER A 1 -18.66 -24.39 21.67
CA SER A 1 -18.01 -25.66 21.34
C SER A 1 -18.43 -26.03 19.94
N MET A 2 -17.49 -26.24 19.03
CA MET A 2 -17.83 -26.93 17.79
C MET A 2 -17.88 -28.43 18.12
N THR A 3 -18.90 -29.11 17.64
CA THR A 3 -19.15 -30.53 17.90
C THR A 3 -18.12 -31.37 17.16
N HIS A 4 -17.51 -32.37 17.83
CA HIS A 4 -16.79 -33.44 17.17
C HIS A 4 -17.75 -34.15 16.22
N THR A 5 -17.50 -34.06 14.91
CA THR A 5 -18.41 -34.59 13.89
C THR A 5 -17.66 -35.45 12.88
N PHE A 6 -18.39 -36.39 12.29
CA PHE A 6 -17.94 -37.22 11.19
C PHE A 6 -18.86 -36.99 10.01
N PHE A 7 -18.28 -36.77 8.83
CA PHE A 7 -19.05 -36.71 7.59
C PHE A 7 -18.24 -37.28 6.43
N THR A 8 -18.92 -37.57 5.33
CA THR A 8 -18.30 -38.09 4.12
C THR A 8 -18.24 -37.01 3.04
N LEU A 9 -17.12 -36.91 2.35
CA LEU A 9 -16.90 -36.01 1.24
C LEU A 9 -16.66 -36.80 -0.05
N GLN A 10 -17.28 -36.35 -1.14
CA GLN A 10 -16.99 -36.81 -2.49
C GLN A 10 -16.15 -35.74 -3.18
N GLN A 11 -15.06 -36.15 -3.84
CA GLN A 11 -14.22 -35.22 -4.57
C GLN A 11 -14.82 -34.91 -5.94
N ASP A 12 -14.70 -33.67 -6.37
CA ASP A 12 -15.10 -33.22 -7.71
C ASP A 12 -13.93 -32.49 -8.43
N VAL A 13 -12.71 -32.62 -7.92
CA VAL A 13 -11.52 -31.90 -8.37
C VAL A 13 -10.88 -32.60 -9.58
N TYR A 14 -10.75 -33.92 -9.51
CA TYR A 14 -10.23 -34.77 -10.59
C TYR A 14 -11.40 -35.39 -11.37
N LYS A 15 -11.20 -35.56 -12.68
CA LYS A 15 -12.19 -36.17 -13.58
C LYS A 15 -12.39 -37.66 -13.31
N THR A 16 -11.41 -38.32 -12.72
CA THR A 16 -11.49 -39.72 -12.33
C THR A 16 -12.27 -39.88 -11.03
N ASP A 17 -13.14 -40.88 -10.98
CA ASP A 17 -13.87 -41.21 -9.76
C ASP A 17 -12.92 -41.69 -8.66
N HIS A 18 -13.26 -41.33 -7.43
CA HIS A 18 -12.53 -41.72 -6.23
C HIS A 18 -13.51 -42.13 -5.14
N GLY A 19 -13.07 -43.05 -4.27
CA GLY A 19 -13.87 -43.48 -3.13
C GLY A 19 -14.20 -42.31 -2.17
N PRO A 20 -15.26 -42.46 -1.35
CA PRO A 20 -15.62 -41.46 -0.36
C PRO A 20 -14.47 -41.18 0.62
N ILE A 21 -14.30 -39.90 0.97
CA ILE A 21 -13.33 -39.44 1.96
C ILE A 21 -14.06 -39.29 3.29
N THR A 22 -13.64 -40.03 4.31
CA THR A 22 -14.20 -39.88 5.67
C THR A 22 -13.50 -38.72 6.37
N VAL A 23 -14.26 -37.69 6.73
CA VAL A 23 -13.75 -36.50 7.41
C VAL A 23 -14.11 -36.56 8.89
N GLU A 24 -13.09 -36.45 9.74
CA GLU A 24 -13.20 -36.23 11.18
C GLU A 24 -12.95 -34.74 11.46
N ASP A 25 -13.96 -34.04 11.97
CA ASP A 25 -13.95 -32.59 12.21
C ASP A 25 -14.01 -32.34 13.73
N VAL A 26 -12.96 -31.72 14.27
CA VAL A 26 -12.69 -31.64 15.72
C VAL A 26 -12.18 -30.28 16.17
N ASP A 27 -12.49 -29.92 17.40
CA ASP A 27 -11.82 -28.82 18.11
C ASP A 27 -10.43 -29.25 18.62
N GLU A 28 -9.48 -28.32 18.70
CA GLU A 28 -8.10 -28.59 19.18
C GLU A 28 -8.02 -29.22 20.57
N ASN A 29 -9.02 -28.99 21.43
CA ASN A 29 -9.08 -29.57 22.78
C ASN A 29 -9.59 -31.02 22.80
N ASN A 30 -10.21 -31.46 21.71
CA ASN A 30 -10.85 -32.78 21.59
C ASN A 30 -10.08 -33.73 20.66
N VAL A 31 -9.05 -33.25 19.96
CA VAL A 31 -8.21 -34.11 19.12
C VAL A 31 -7.45 -35.13 19.96
N SER A 32 -7.40 -36.38 19.49
CA SER A 32 -6.80 -37.51 20.20
C SER A 32 -5.72 -38.18 19.35
N SER A 33 -4.80 -38.91 20.00
CA SER A 33 -3.81 -39.75 19.29
C SER A 33 -4.46 -40.75 18.34
N LEU A 34 -5.65 -41.25 18.69
CA LEU A 34 -6.39 -42.19 17.86
C LEU A 34 -6.84 -41.55 16.53
N ALA A 35 -7.22 -40.27 16.54
CA ALA A 35 -7.58 -39.54 15.32
C ALA A 35 -6.39 -39.45 14.35
N PHE A 36 -5.21 -39.10 14.86
CA PHE A 36 -3.97 -39.08 14.07
C PHE A 36 -3.57 -40.47 13.58
N GLN A 37 -3.61 -41.51 14.43
CA GLN A 37 -3.32 -42.89 14.01
C GLN A 37 -4.23 -43.36 12.88
N ARG A 38 -5.55 -43.13 12.98
CA ARG A 38 -6.50 -43.48 11.92
C ARG A 38 -6.16 -42.78 10.60
N LEU A 39 -5.77 -41.51 10.66
CA LEU A 39 -5.34 -40.76 9.48
C LEU A 39 -4.05 -41.35 8.90
N ILE A 40 -2.99 -41.48 9.70
CA ILE A 40 -1.68 -41.94 9.26
C ILE A 40 -1.73 -43.36 8.67
N ASN A 41 -2.50 -44.27 9.27
CA ASN A 41 -2.67 -45.64 8.77
C ASN A 41 -3.34 -45.69 7.38
N SER A 42 -3.97 -44.61 6.94
CA SER A 42 -4.57 -44.48 5.61
C SER A 42 -3.69 -43.74 4.59
N ALA A 43 -2.46 -43.36 4.95
CA ALA A 43 -1.55 -42.60 4.10
C ALA A 43 -0.63 -43.52 3.27
N PRO A 44 -0.88 -43.74 1.96
CA PRO A 44 0.03 -44.51 1.13
C PRO A 44 1.38 -43.80 1.01
N GLY A 45 2.48 -44.55 1.17
CA GLY A 45 3.83 -43.99 1.12
C GLY A 45 4.08 -42.87 2.14
N ALA A 46 3.30 -42.85 3.24
CA ALA A 46 3.30 -41.82 4.28
C ALA A 46 3.12 -40.38 3.75
N SER A 47 2.45 -40.21 2.62
CA SER A 47 2.17 -38.90 2.04
C SER A 47 0.85 -38.34 2.60
N VAL A 48 0.91 -37.16 3.19
CA VAL A 48 -0.25 -36.48 3.78
C VAL A 48 -0.36 -35.08 3.21
N GLY A 49 -1.55 -34.75 2.74
CA GLY A 49 -1.87 -33.41 2.27
C GLY A 49 -2.26 -32.49 3.42
N VAL A 50 -1.93 -31.20 3.35
CA VAL A 50 -2.24 -30.20 4.37
C VAL A 50 -2.85 -28.93 3.76
N ALA A 51 -3.84 -28.37 4.45
CA ALA A 51 -4.52 -27.13 4.08
C ALA A 51 -4.87 -26.30 5.32
N ALA A 52 -5.03 -24.99 5.16
CA ALA A 52 -5.40 -24.11 6.25
C ALA A 52 -6.47 -23.11 5.86
N THR A 53 -7.30 -22.73 6.83
CA THR A 53 -8.18 -21.56 6.74
C THR A 53 -7.75 -20.49 7.74
N TYR A 54 -8.05 -19.23 7.42
CA TYR A 54 -7.64 -18.07 8.20
C TYR A 54 -8.84 -17.19 8.52
N ARG A 55 -8.82 -16.58 9.70
CA ARG A 55 -9.82 -15.61 10.16
C ARG A 55 -9.63 -14.26 9.46
N PRO A 56 -10.59 -13.31 9.57
CA PRO A 56 -10.45 -11.97 9.00
C PRO A 56 -9.22 -11.17 9.48
N ASP A 57 -8.71 -11.47 10.68
CA ASP A 57 -7.46 -10.90 11.21
C ASP A 57 -6.19 -11.64 10.73
N CYS A 58 -6.35 -12.50 9.73
CA CYS A 58 -5.36 -13.39 9.14
C CYS A 58 -4.87 -14.54 10.06
N SER A 59 -5.30 -14.62 11.32
CA SER A 59 -4.89 -15.72 12.21
C SER A 59 -5.38 -17.09 11.75
N LEU A 60 -4.60 -18.14 12.02
CA LEU A 60 -4.93 -19.52 11.67
C LEU A 60 -6.24 -19.95 12.35
N SER A 61 -7.24 -20.29 11.55
CA SER A 61 -8.56 -20.70 12.01
C SER A 61 -8.67 -22.21 12.16
N SER A 62 -8.28 -22.92 11.10
CA SER A 62 -8.34 -24.38 11.06
C SER A 62 -7.18 -24.93 10.22
N LEU A 63 -6.79 -26.17 10.52
CA LEU A 63 -5.80 -26.93 9.77
C LEU A 63 -6.41 -28.30 9.42
N ALA A 64 -6.35 -28.67 8.15
CA ALA A 64 -6.79 -29.98 7.67
C ALA A 64 -5.61 -30.81 7.22
N PHE A 65 -5.62 -32.09 7.56
CA PHE A 65 -4.72 -33.11 7.04
C PHE A 65 -5.51 -34.17 6.31
N ALA A 66 -5.03 -34.67 5.17
CA ALA A 66 -5.77 -35.66 4.39
C ALA A 66 -4.88 -36.71 3.75
N THR A 67 -5.48 -37.89 3.59
CA THR A 67 -5.00 -39.05 2.84
C THR A 67 -6.05 -39.39 1.77
N PRO A 68 -5.82 -40.38 0.88
CA PRO A 68 -6.80 -40.68 -0.16
C PRO A 68 -8.20 -41.06 0.32
N SER A 69 -8.34 -41.59 1.55
CA SER A 69 -9.63 -42.07 2.09
C SER A 69 -10.08 -41.37 3.39
N ARG A 70 -9.23 -40.55 4.01
CA ARG A 70 -9.54 -39.85 5.27
C ARG A 70 -9.06 -38.41 5.28
N ALA A 71 -9.78 -37.56 6.02
CA ALA A 71 -9.30 -36.23 6.39
C ALA A 71 -9.57 -35.95 7.87
N LEU A 72 -8.70 -35.16 8.49
CA LEU A 72 -8.83 -34.66 9.85
C LEU A 72 -8.78 -33.13 9.80
N VAL A 73 -9.87 -32.47 10.16
CA VAL A 73 -9.97 -31.00 10.24
C VAL A 73 -9.95 -30.61 11.70
N ILE A 74 -9.01 -29.73 12.07
CA ILE A 74 -8.80 -29.28 13.44
C ILE A 74 -9.06 -27.78 13.52
N HIS A 75 -10.01 -27.39 14.37
CA HIS A 75 -10.40 -26.00 14.62
C HIS A 75 -9.67 -25.43 15.84
N PHE A 76 -9.10 -24.23 15.69
CA PHE A 76 -8.39 -23.53 16.78
C PHE A 76 -9.27 -22.43 17.36
N PHE A 77 -9.05 -22.10 18.64
CA PHE A 77 -9.74 -20.98 19.28
C PHE A 77 -8.97 -19.67 19.10
N ALA A 78 -9.71 -18.56 18.96
CA ALA A 78 -9.11 -17.24 18.99
C ALA A 78 -8.50 -16.98 20.38
N ALA A 79 -7.29 -16.43 20.44
CA ALA A 79 -6.71 -16.02 21.71
C ALA A 79 -7.59 -14.93 22.35
N ASN A 80 -8.23 -15.22 23.48
CA ASN A 80 -9.05 -14.24 24.20
C ASN A 80 -8.19 -13.01 24.60
N LYS A 81 -8.62 -11.80 24.20
CA LYS A 81 -7.95 -10.52 24.55
C LYS A 81 -7.74 -10.33 26.06
N GLN A 82 -8.61 -10.91 26.90
CA GLN A 82 -8.46 -10.89 28.37
C GLN A 82 -7.28 -11.73 28.87
N ASN A 83 -6.99 -12.88 28.23
CA ASN A 83 -5.83 -13.70 28.58
C ASN A 83 -4.52 -13.01 28.20
N GLN A 84 -4.50 -12.24 27.11
CA GLN A 84 -3.32 -11.45 26.72
C GLN A 84 -3.05 -10.29 27.69
N GLN A 85 -4.08 -9.61 28.23
CA GLN A 85 -3.90 -8.54 29.23
C GLN A 85 -3.44 -9.09 30.60
N GLN A 86 -4.00 -10.22 31.05
CA GLN A 86 -3.53 -10.88 32.29
C GLN A 86 -2.11 -11.43 32.14
N GLN A 87 -1.76 -12.01 30.98
CA GLN A 87 -0.39 -12.44 30.69
C GLN A 87 0.58 -11.26 30.58
N GLN A 88 0.17 -10.11 30.04
CA GLN A 88 1.01 -8.90 30.03
C GLN A 88 1.25 -8.33 31.45
N GLN A 89 0.27 -8.42 32.36
CA GLN A 89 0.46 -8.04 33.76
C GLN A 89 1.38 -9.00 34.52
N GLN A 90 1.35 -10.31 34.20
CA GLN A 90 2.32 -11.27 34.75
C GLN A 90 3.72 -11.17 34.11
N LYS A 91 3.82 -10.83 32.82
CA LYS A 91 5.10 -10.60 32.09
C LYS A 91 5.94 -9.49 32.72
N LYS A 92 5.32 -8.42 33.25
CA LYS A 92 6.03 -7.35 33.97
C LYS A 92 6.67 -7.80 35.29
N LYS A 93 6.28 -8.95 35.85
CA LYS A 93 6.78 -9.43 37.16
C LYS A 93 7.90 -10.47 37.09
N LYS A 94 8.19 -11.10 35.94
CA LYS A 94 9.11 -12.25 35.87
C LYS A 94 10.24 -12.20 34.83
N GLY A 95 10.34 -11.16 34.00
CA GLY A 95 11.53 -10.94 33.13
C GLY A 95 11.85 -12.06 32.11
N GLN A 96 10.97 -13.04 31.91
CA GLN A 96 11.16 -14.13 30.95
C GLN A 96 9.98 -14.16 29.96
N GLU A 97 10.29 -14.15 28.66
CA GLU A 97 9.35 -14.48 27.59
C GLU A 97 9.03 -15.99 27.64
N GLN A 98 8.20 -16.44 28.57
CA GLN A 98 7.65 -17.79 28.50
C GLN A 98 6.52 -17.80 27.46
N GLN A 99 6.70 -18.61 26.40
CA GLN A 99 5.66 -18.90 25.41
C GLN A 99 4.42 -19.50 26.10
N PRO A 100 3.19 -19.25 25.61
CA PRO A 100 1.98 -19.81 26.21
C PRO A 100 2.06 -21.35 26.23
N PRO A 101 1.51 -22.02 27.26
CA PRO A 101 1.54 -23.47 27.35
C PRO A 101 0.84 -24.11 26.15
N VAL A 102 1.57 -24.97 25.43
CA VAL A 102 1.06 -25.71 24.27
C VAL A 102 -0.02 -26.68 24.76
N SER A 103 -1.22 -26.63 24.16
CA SER A 103 -2.30 -27.55 24.54
C SER A 103 -1.93 -29.00 24.22
N ARG A 104 -2.52 -29.96 24.94
CA ARG A 104 -2.30 -31.39 24.65
C ARG A 104 -2.53 -31.73 23.19
N GLY A 105 -3.60 -31.21 22.58
CA GLY A 105 -3.90 -31.43 21.16
C GLY A 105 -2.83 -30.89 20.22
N ARG A 106 -2.25 -29.73 20.54
CA ARG A 106 -1.13 -29.14 19.79
C ARG A 106 0.16 -29.96 19.92
N MET A 107 0.47 -30.48 21.12
CA MET A 107 1.62 -31.40 21.31
C MET A 107 1.44 -32.66 20.47
N LEU A 108 0.25 -33.28 20.50
CA LEU A 108 -0.04 -34.45 19.67
C LEU A 108 0.11 -34.16 18.18
N MET A 109 -0.34 -32.98 17.74
CA MET A 109 -0.18 -32.54 16.35
C MET A 109 1.29 -32.32 15.97
N GLN A 110 2.07 -31.68 16.83
CA GLN A 110 3.52 -31.49 16.63
C GLN A 110 4.21 -32.84 16.42
N ASP A 111 4.02 -33.76 17.38
CA ASP A 111 4.80 -35.00 17.46
C ASP A 111 4.36 -36.04 16.44
N GLN A 112 3.05 -36.20 16.23
CA GLN A 112 2.54 -37.31 15.42
C GLN A 112 2.47 -36.99 13.93
N ILE A 113 2.36 -35.70 13.55
CA ILE A 113 2.18 -35.32 12.15
C ILE A 113 3.10 -34.21 11.66
N LEU A 114 3.22 -33.07 12.34
CA LEU A 114 3.93 -31.91 11.81
C LEU A 114 5.46 -32.08 11.79
N CYS A 115 6.02 -32.72 12.82
CA CYS A 115 7.46 -32.98 12.95
C CYS A 115 7.80 -34.48 12.94
N ASN A 116 6.86 -35.32 12.50
CA ASN A 116 7.11 -36.74 12.32
C ASN A 116 7.90 -36.96 11.02
N ILE A 117 9.18 -37.31 11.14
CA ILE A 117 10.11 -37.54 10.02
C ILE A 117 9.61 -38.65 9.06
N GLY A 118 8.78 -39.57 9.56
CA GLY A 118 8.18 -40.63 8.75
C GLY A 118 7.08 -40.13 7.80
N ILE A 119 6.56 -38.90 7.98
CA ILE A 119 5.44 -38.35 7.21
C ILE A 119 5.94 -37.28 6.25
N LYS A 120 5.48 -37.36 4.99
CA LYS A 120 5.76 -36.36 3.97
C LYS A 120 4.54 -35.46 3.80
N LEU A 121 4.69 -34.20 4.21
CA LEU A 121 3.61 -33.21 4.13
C LEU A 121 3.65 -32.48 2.79
N TYR A 122 2.49 -32.35 2.14
CA TYR A 122 2.32 -31.64 0.86
C TYR A 122 1.16 -30.66 0.97
N GLY A 123 1.33 -29.41 0.55
CA GLY A 123 0.23 -28.45 0.55
C GLY A 123 0.52 -27.25 -0.33
N TYR A 124 -0.52 -26.46 -0.59
CA TYR A 124 -0.39 -25.15 -1.24
C TYR A 124 -0.10 -24.10 -0.19
N ARG A 125 0.80 -23.16 -0.51
CA ARG A 125 1.16 -22.06 0.38
C ARG A 125 1.63 -22.56 1.75
N ILE A 126 2.49 -23.59 1.75
CA ILE A 126 3.09 -24.12 2.99
C ILE A 126 3.89 -23.03 3.69
N ASP A 127 4.47 -22.09 2.95
CA ASP A 127 5.09 -20.88 3.50
C ASP A 127 4.16 -20.17 4.50
N ARG A 128 2.91 -19.93 4.12
CA ARG A 128 1.90 -19.31 4.98
C ARG A 128 1.51 -20.20 6.16
N ILE A 129 1.36 -21.51 5.94
CA ILE A 129 0.98 -22.47 6.99
C ILE A 129 2.09 -22.56 8.05
N ALA A 130 3.34 -22.73 7.63
CA ALA A 130 4.50 -22.86 8.51
C ALA A 130 4.69 -21.62 9.40
N LEU A 131 4.57 -20.42 8.81
CA LEU A 131 4.65 -19.17 9.55
C LEU A 131 3.49 -18.98 10.52
N ALA A 132 2.27 -19.35 10.14
CA ALA A 132 1.10 -19.27 11.01
C ALA A 132 1.15 -20.28 12.16
N LEU A 133 1.66 -21.51 11.92
CA LEU A 133 1.90 -22.50 12.97
C LEU A 133 2.83 -21.94 14.05
N PHE A 134 3.94 -21.31 13.65
CA PHE A 134 4.87 -20.71 14.60
C PHE A 134 4.27 -19.51 15.33
N LEU A 135 3.70 -18.56 14.59
CA LEU A 135 3.20 -17.30 15.14
C LEU A 135 1.97 -17.49 16.04
N ASP A 136 0.99 -18.27 15.59
CA ASP A 136 -0.32 -18.34 16.21
C ASP A 136 -0.41 -19.48 17.24
N LEU A 137 0.33 -20.58 17.01
CA LEU A 137 0.21 -21.82 17.81
C LEU A 137 1.49 -22.24 18.53
N SER A 138 2.63 -21.58 18.25
CA SER A 138 3.96 -21.99 18.74
C SER A 138 4.34 -23.42 18.33
N LEU A 139 3.93 -23.81 17.13
CA LEU A 139 4.23 -25.10 16.50
C LEU A 139 5.24 -24.96 15.37
N ARG A 140 5.89 -26.07 15.02
CA ARG A 140 6.86 -26.14 13.91
C ARG A 140 6.46 -27.22 12.93
N ILE A 141 7.04 -27.17 11.74
CA ILE A 141 6.78 -28.14 10.68
C ILE A 141 8.11 -28.61 10.10
N ASN A 142 8.27 -29.91 9.92
CA ASN A 142 9.47 -30.53 9.40
C ASN A 142 9.22 -31.10 8.01
N GLY A 143 10.11 -30.78 7.06
CA GLY A 143 10.19 -31.47 5.78
C GLY A 143 8.97 -31.32 4.86
N ALA A 144 8.20 -30.24 4.95
CA ALA A 144 6.99 -30.04 4.15
C ALA A 144 7.29 -29.52 2.74
N VAL A 145 6.49 -29.93 1.75
CA VAL A 145 6.62 -29.52 0.35
C VAL A 145 5.51 -28.55 -0.02
N ASP A 146 5.89 -27.33 -0.42
CA ASP A 146 4.97 -26.41 -1.10
C ASP A 146 4.80 -26.84 -2.56
N ILE A 147 3.67 -27.45 -2.88
CA ILE A 147 3.40 -28.04 -4.20
C ILE A 147 3.37 -26.99 -5.33
N LEU A 148 3.13 -25.71 -5.00
CA LEU A 148 3.13 -24.63 -5.99
C LEU A 148 4.54 -24.28 -6.47
N SER A 149 5.59 -24.71 -5.76
CA SER A 149 6.99 -24.52 -6.16
C SER A 149 7.35 -25.29 -7.43
N VAL A 150 6.49 -26.19 -7.90
CA VAL A 150 6.65 -26.88 -9.18
C VAL A 150 6.38 -25.98 -10.39
N SER A 151 5.75 -24.82 -10.18
CA SER A 151 5.43 -23.86 -11.23
C SER A 151 6.40 -22.68 -11.21
N THR A 152 6.87 -22.28 -12.39
CA THR A 152 7.70 -21.06 -12.58
C THR A 152 6.84 -19.80 -12.76
N SER A 153 5.52 -19.96 -12.89
CA SER A 153 4.56 -18.88 -12.98
C SER A 153 4.18 -18.32 -11.62
N ASP A 154 3.46 -17.18 -11.61
CA ASP A 154 2.78 -16.64 -10.43
C ASP A 154 2.05 -17.73 -9.63
N ARG A 155 2.52 -17.98 -8.39
CA ARG A 155 2.05 -19.04 -7.48
C ARG A 155 0.58 -18.89 -7.10
N ARG A 156 0.02 -17.68 -7.21
CA ARG A 156 -1.39 -17.39 -6.91
C ARG A 156 -2.31 -17.60 -8.13
N SER A 157 -1.74 -17.89 -9.30
CA SER A 157 -2.53 -18.10 -10.52
C SER A 157 -3.21 -19.47 -10.54
N LEU A 158 -4.40 -19.52 -11.17
CA LEU A 158 -5.08 -20.79 -11.45
C LEU A 158 -4.16 -21.75 -12.22
N GLN A 159 -3.33 -21.26 -13.13
CA GLN A 159 -2.40 -22.10 -13.88
C GLN A 159 -1.37 -22.79 -12.98
N ALA A 160 -0.81 -22.09 -11.99
CA ALA A 160 0.11 -22.69 -11.04
C ALA A 160 -0.56 -23.81 -10.23
N ILE A 161 -1.80 -23.60 -9.81
CA ILE A 161 -2.60 -24.60 -9.08
C ILE A 161 -2.88 -25.81 -9.99
N MET A 162 -3.35 -25.59 -11.22
CA MET A 162 -3.61 -26.68 -12.17
C MET A 162 -2.35 -27.49 -12.44
N ASN A 163 -1.19 -26.83 -12.62
CA ASN A 163 0.09 -27.49 -12.83
C ASN A 163 0.53 -28.32 -11.61
N ALA A 164 0.32 -27.79 -10.40
CA ALA A 164 0.66 -28.46 -9.15
C ALA A 164 -0.24 -29.68 -8.86
N LEU A 165 -1.44 -29.73 -9.43
CA LEU A 165 -2.39 -30.82 -9.27
C LEU A 165 -2.34 -31.85 -10.42
N GLY A 166 -1.33 -31.80 -11.30
CA GLY A 166 -1.15 -32.78 -12.39
C GLY A 166 -1.69 -32.36 -13.77
N GLY A 167 -2.18 -31.12 -13.93
CA GLY A 167 -2.50 -30.53 -15.23
C GLY A 167 -3.98 -30.58 -15.65
N GLU A 168 -4.34 -29.80 -16.67
CA GLU A 168 -5.75 -29.61 -17.10
C GLU A 168 -6.43 -30.87 -17.66
N VAL A 169 -5.64 -31.86 -18.09
CA VAL A 169 -6.17 -33.13 -18.61
C VAL A 169 -6.87 -33.91 -17.50
N LEU A 170 -6.30 -33.93 -16.29
CA LEU A 170 -6.81 -34.71 -15.16
C LEU A 170 -7.89 -33.99 -14.35
N LEU A 171 -7.96 -32.65 -14.44
CA LEU A 171 -8.68 -31.80 -13.51
C LEU A 171 -9.96 -31.18 -14.08
N GLN A 172 -10.98 -31.04 -13.23
CA GLN A 172 -12.18 -30.26 -13.50
C GLN A 172 -11.89 -28.77 -13.23
N LYS A 173 -11.57 -28.02 -14.29
CA LYS A 173 -11.06 -26.63 -14.20
C LYS A 173 -11.95 -25.69 -13.39
N ASP A 174 -13.27 -25.73 -13.58
CA ASP A 174 -14.20 -24.85 -12.86
C ASP A 174 -14.32 -25.20 -11.38
N ASN A 175 -14.20 -26.49 -11.03
CA ASN A 175 -14.21 -26.95 -9.64
C ASN A 175 -12.92 -26.55 -8.93
N VAL A 176 -11.75 -26.76 -9.56
CA VAL A 176 -10.47 -26.26 -9.04
C VAL A 176 -10.53 -24.75 -8.83
N LYS A 177 -11.02 -24.02 -9.82
CA LYS A 177 -11.15 -22.56 -9.72
C LYS A 177 -12.06 -22.14 -8.56
N THR A 178 -13.13 -22.87 -8.31
CA THR A 178 -14.08 -22.58 -7.22
C THR A 178 -13.47 -22.91 -5.85
N LEU A 179 -12.87 -24.09 -5.72
CA LEU A 179 -12.25 -24.60 -4.49
C LEU A 179 -11.08 -23.72 -4.01
N PHE A 180 -10.30 -23.19 -4.95
CA PHE A 180 -9.14 -22.34 -4.66
C PHE A 180 -9.40 -20.84 -4.90
N ALA A 181 -10.65 -20.44 -5.16
CA ALA A 181 -11.01 -19.02 -5.17
C ALA A 181 -10.81 -18.47 -3.75
N HIS A 182 -9.89 -17.52 -3.57
CA HIS A 182 -9.58 -16.89 -2.29
C HIS A 182 -10.84 -16.32 -1.60
N ARG A 183 -11.44 -17.09 -0.68
CA ARG A 183 -12.48 -16.64 0.24
C ARG A 183 -11.91 -16.68 1.66
N GLU A 184 -11.27 -15.59 2.07
CA GLU A 184 -10.89 -15.41 3.47
C GLU A 184 -12.18 -15.33 4.32
N GLY A 185 -12.30 -16.20 5.32
CA GLY A 185 -13.41 -16.18 6.29
C GLY A 185 -14.63 -17.09 5.99
N ASP A 186 -14.78 -17.65 4.78
CA ASP A 186 -15.98 -18.42 4.37
C ASP A 186 -15.72 -19.89 4.00
N ALA A 187 -14.46 -20.35 4.02
CA ALA A 187 -14.16 -21.74 3.66
C ALA A 187 -14.72 -22.71 4.71
N VAL A 188 -15.66 -23.56 4.29
CA VAL A 188 -16.31 -24.56 5.14
C VAL A 188 -15.33 -25.73 5.37
N SER A 189 -15.44 -26.47 6.47
CA SER A 189 -14.59 -27.66 6.76
C SER A 189 -14.44 -28.61 5.56
N LYS A 190 -15.47 -28.70 4.71
CA LYS A 190 -15.44 -29.44 3.45
C LYS A 190 -14.38 -28.94 2.46
N ASP A 191 -14.28 -27.64 2.26
CA ASP A 191 -13.37 -27.05 1.27
C ASP A 191 -11.91 -27.25 1.70
N VAL A 192 -11.60 -26.98 2.96
CA VAL A 192 -10.23 -27.14 3.49
C VAL A 192 -9.81 -28.62 3.53
N ALA A 193 -10.73 -29.54 3.84
CA ALA A 193 -10.48 -30.97 3.75
C ALA A 193 -10.23 -31.43 2.30
N LEU A 194 -11.04 -30.95 1.34
CA LEU A 194 -10.90 -31.30 -0.07
C LEU A 194 -9.64 -30.70 -0.70
N GLN A 195 -9.27 -29.49 -0.29
CA GLN A 195 -7.98 -28.90 -0.61
C GLN A 195 -6.86 -29.85 -0.13
N ALA A 196 -6.84 -30.21 1.16
CA ALA A 196 -5.78 -31.06 1.73
C ALA A 196 -5.71 -32.39 0.98
N TRP A 197 -6.87 -32.97 0.69
CA TRP A 197 -6.97 -34.19 -0.08
C TRP A 197 -6.39 -34.04 -1.50
N ALA A 198 -6.68 -32.93 -2.18
CA ALA A 198 -6.15 -32.67 -3.53
C ALA A 198 -4.62 -32.57 -3.55
N ALA A 199 -4.00 -31.98 -2.51
CA ALA A 199 -2.55 -31.95 -2.37
C ALA A 199 -1.95 -33.35 -2.13
N CYS A 200 -2.58 -34.16 -1.27
CA CYS A 200 -2.20 -35.56 -1.08
C CYS A 200 -2.30 -36.34 -2.40
N ARG A 201 -3.43 -36.20 -3.10
CA ARG A 201 -3.67 -36.88 -4.38
C ARG A 201 -2.60 -36.51 -5.41
N ALA A 202 -2.27 -35.22 -5.55
CA ALA A 202 -1.23 -34.78 -6.45
C ALA A 202 0.13 -35.43 -6.13
N ALA A 203 0.48 -35.57 -4.85
CA ALA A 203 1.71 -36.22 -4.42
C ALA A 203 1.77 -37.74 -4.67
N THR A 204 0.63 -38.36 -5.01
CA THR A 204 0.53 -39.79 -5.38
C THR A 204 0.44 -40.03 -6.88
N LEU A 205 0.53 -38.98 -7.71
CA LEU A 205 0.62 -39.12 -9.17
C LEU A 205 2.06 -39.40 -9.56
N ASP A 206 2.29 -40.36 -10.45
CA ASP A 206 3.64 -40.81 -10.82
C ASP A 206 4.51 -39.66 -11.35
N ASP A 207 4.00 -38.85 -12.28
CA ASP A 207 4.71 -37.68 -12.84
C ASP A 207 5.03 -36.62 -11.76
N MET A 208 4.07 -36.34 -10.88
CA MET A 208 4.22 -35.31 -9.85
C MET A 208 5.16 -35.74 -8.74
N THR A 209 5.23 -37.04 -8.42
CA THR A 209 6.10 -37.58 -7.36
C THR A 209 7.57 -37.22 -7.62
N LEU A 210 8.05 -37.42 -8.86
CA LEU A 210 9.41 -37.06 -9.26
C LEU A 210 9.64 -35.55 -9.20
N ARG A 211 8.66 -34.76 -9.65
CA ARG A 211 8.75 -33.29 -9.66
C ARG A 211 8.78 -32.71 -8.24
N PHE A 212 7.99 -33.27 -7.33
CA PHE A 212 8.00 -32.85 -5.92
C PHE A 212 9.24 -33.30 -5.16
N ALA A 213 9.86 -34.41 -5.55
CA ALA A 213 11.14 -34.83 -4.98
C ALA A 213 12.29 -33.82 -5.24
N ALA A 214 12.21 -33.06 -6.33
CA ALA A 214 13.19 -32.02 -6.67
C ALA A 214 12.96 -30.68 -5.94
N ILE A 215 11.87 -30.52 -5.20
CA ILE A 215 11.53 -29.27 -4.51
C ILE A 215 12.21 -29.24 -3.13
N SER A 216 12.90 -28.14 -2.83
CA SER A 216 13.43 -27.87 -1.49
C SER A 216 12.30 -27.84 -0.46
N ARG A 217 12.46 -28.61 0.61
CA ARG A 217 11.47 -28.74 1.68
C ARG A 217 11.56 -27.54 2.62
N ILE A 218 10.43 -27.19 3.22
CA ILE A 218 10.32 -26.21 4.29
C ILE A 218 10.50 -26.95 5.62
N ASP A 219 11.51 -26.54 6.37
CA ASP A 219 11.79 -27.03 7.71
C ASP A 219 11.91 -25.84 8.67
N THR A 220 10.93 -25.69 9.55
CA THR A 220 10.98 -24.70 10.61
C THR A 220 11.42 -25.29 11.93
N ASP A 221 11.56 -26.62 12.05
CA ASP A 221 11.99 -27.30 13.27
C ASP A 221 13.44 -26.92 13.63
N THR A 222 14.30 -26.91 12.63
CA THR A 222 15.72 -26.57 12.75
C THR A 222 16.02 -25.07 12.65
N MET A 223 15.02 -24.23 12.33
CA MET A 223 15.22 -22.81 12.10
C MET A 223 15.24 -21.99 13.41
N PRO A 224 16.21 -21.07 13.60
CA PRO A 224 16.26 -20.23 14.79
C PRO A 224 15.02 -19.35 14.98
N ASP A 225 14.55 -19.20 16.22
CA ASP A 225 13.38 -18.38 16.57
C ASP A 225 13.49 -16.94 16.08
N ILE A 226 14.68 -16.35 16.15
CA ILE A 226 14.90 -14.98 15.69
C ILE A 226 14.61 -14.83 14.19
N HIS A 227 14.95 -15.85 13.39
CA HIS A 227 14.69 -15.87 11.97
C HIS A 227 13.18 -16.04 11.70
N LEU A 228 12.53 -17.00 12.38
CA LEU A 228 11.09 -17.22 12.25
C LEU A 228 10.26 -16.03 12.74
N LYS A 229 10.65 -15.37 13.83
CA LYS A 229 10.02 -14.14 14.33
C LYS A 229 10.07 -13.03 13.26
N ALA A 230 11.20 -12.89 12.56
CA ALA A 230 11.33 -11.92 11.47
C ALA A 230 10.41 -12.28 10.29
N LEU A 231 10.49 -13.51 9.78
CA LEU A 231 9.68 -13.97 8.63
C LEU A 231 8.18 -13.94 8.92
N THR A 232 7.76 -14.33 10.13
CA THR A 232 6.34 -14.28 10.53
C THR A 232 5.82 -12.85 10.60
N LYS A 233 6.62 -11.89 11.10
CA LYS A 233 6.26 -10.47 11.09
C LYS A 233 6.09 -9.94 9.67
N ILE A 234 7.05 -10.21 8.79
CA ILE A 234 7.04 -9.80 7.38
C ILE A 234 5.82 -10.37 6.64
N SER A 235 5.50 -11.66 6.83
CA SER A 235 4.35 -12.28 6.16
C SER A 235 3.03 -11.76 6.72
N ARG A 236 2.88 -11.73 8.05
CA ARG A 236 1.63 -11.35 8.72
C ARG A 236 1.22 -9.92 8.42
N ASP A 237 2.15 -8.97 8.46
CA ASP A 237 1.85 -7.57 8.18
C ASP A 237 1.30 -7.40 6.75
N ALA A 238 1.94 -8.06 5.79
CA ALA A 238 1.49 -7.97 4.40
C ALA A 238 0.16 -8.67 4.15
N GLU A 239 -0.11 -9.80 4.81
CA GLU A 239 -1.43 -10.45 4.77
C GLU A 239 -2.52 -9.51 5.30
N ILE A 240 -2.25 -8.81 6.41
CA ILE A 240 -3.18 -7.82 6.98
C ILE A 240 -3.37 -6.65 6.01
N LEU A 241 -2.31 -6.11 5.42
CA LEU A 241 -2.44 -5.02 4.45
C LEU A 241 -3.21 -5.46 3.20
N GLU A 242 -3.00 -6.68 2.72
CA GLU A 242 -3.73 -7.26 1.61
C GLU A 242 -5.21 -7.49 1.94
N SER A 243 -5.54 -7.92 3.17
CA SER A 243 -6.93 -8.10 3.60
C SER A 243 -7.67 -6.77 3.73
N LEU A 244 -6.96 -5.67 3.99
CA LEU A 244 -7.49 -4.31 4.02
C LEU A 244 -7.68 -3.68 2.63
N LYS A 245 -7.14 -4.28 1.55
CA LYS A 245 -7.32 -3.75 0.19
C LYS A 245 -8.82 -3.81 -0.20
N PRO A 246 -9.38 -2.74 -0.80
CA PRO A 246 -10.79 -2.71 -1.17
C PRO A 246 -11.09 -3.76 -2.22
N THR A 247 -12.16 -4.53 -2.02
CA THR A 247 -12.64 -5.54 -2.98
C THR A 247 -13.54 -4.95 -4.07
N LYS A 248 -13.95 -3.68 -3.92
CA LYS A 248 -14.77 -2.94 -4.88
C LYS A 248 -14.26 -1.51 -5.02
N VAL A 249 -14.01 -1.08 -6.25
CA VAL A 249 -13.58 0.28 -6.58
C VAL A 249 -14.49 0.84 -7.67
N VAL A 250 -15.20 1.93 -7.37
CA VAL A 250 -16.01 2.64 -8.37
C VAL A 250 -15.08 3.41 -9.30
N ASN A 251 -15.08 3.06 -10.57
CA ASN A 251 -14.26 3.68 -11.61
C ASN A 251 -14.93 4.92 -12.16
N ASN A 252 -14.20 6.04 -12.18
CA ASN A 252 -14.72 7.26 -12.77
C ASN A 252 -14.48 7.22 -14.28
N VAL A 253 -15.53 6.95 -15.06
CA VAL A 253 -15.50 6.91 -16.52
C VAL A 253 -16.37 8.00 -17.14
N LYS A 254 -16.14 8.34 -18.42
CA LYS A 254 -17.08 9.15 -19.19
C LYS A 254 -18.43 8.43 -19.31
N ALA A 255 -19.52 9.19 -19.42
CA ALA A 255 -20.88 8.64 -19.47
C ALA A 255 -21.15 7.87 -20.78
N ASP A 256 -20.48 8.26 -21.86
CA ASP A 256 -20.58 7.63 -23.17
C ASP A 256 -19.51 6.53 -23.30
N PHE A 257 -19.87 5.42 -23.93
CA PHE A 257 -18.96 4.32 -24.24
C PHE A 257 -19.22 3.79 -25.64
N ASN A 258 -18.17 3.26 -26.27
CA ASN A 258 -18.28 2.59 -27.55
C ASN A 258 -18.26 1.08 -27.33
N SER A 259 -19.20 0.34 -27.93
CA SER A 259 -19.17 -1.12 -27.95
C SER A 259 -19.04 -1.65 -29.38
N LYS A 260 -18.19 -2.67 -29.56
CA LYS A 260 -18.03 -3.39 -30.84
C LYS A 260 -17.70 -4.86 -30.54
N LYS A 261 -18.45 -5.80 -31.12
CA LYS A 261 -18.17 -7.26 -31.12
C LYS A 261 -17.65 -7.82 -29.79
N GLY A 262 -18.42 -7.71 -28.70
CA GLY A 262 -18.06 -8.27 -27.39
C GLY A 262 -16.98 -7.49 -26.61
N ASN A 263 -16.63 -6.28 -27.07
CA ASN A 263 -15.74 -5.36 -26.37
C ASN A 263 -16.43 -4.04 -26.06
N VAL A 264 -16.12 -3.48 -24.88
CA VAL A 264 -16.57 -2.17 -24.40
C VAL A 264 -15.35 -1.28 -24.16
N ASN A 265 -15.31 -0.13 -24.80
CA ASN A 265 -14.25 0.85 -24.61
C ASN A 265 -14.71 1.91 -23.61
N LEU A 266 -14.03 2.00 -22.49
CA LEU A 266 -14.29 2.98 -21.43
C LEU A 266 -13.14 3.97 -21.34
N GLU A 267 -13.45 5.26 -21.19
CA GLU A 267 -12.46 6.29 -20.92
C GLU A 267 -12.51 6.72 -19.46
N CYS A 268 -11.44 6.46 -18.71
CA CYS A 268 -11.31 6.83 -17.32
C CYS A 268 -11.01 8.33 -17.18
N THR A 269 -11.81 9.02 -16.35
CA THR A 269 -11.66 10.45 -16.08
C THR A 269 -10.74 10.76 -14.88
N ARG A 270 -10.41 9.75 -14.06
CA ARG A 270 -9.49 9.85 -12.92
C ARG A 270 -8.48 8.72 -12.92
N PHE A 271 -7.21 9.06 -12.61
CA PHE A 271 -6.12 8.08 -12.55
C PHE A 271 -6.26 7.08 -11.40
N SER A 272 -6.62 7.52 -10.20
CA SER A 272 -6.66 6.63 -9.02
C SER A 272 -7.83 5.65 -8.99
N THR A 273 -8.80 5.84 -9.88
CA THR A 273 -9.90 4.89 -10.09
C THR A 273 -9.89 4.41 -11.54
N ARG A 274 -8.74 4.53 -12.21
CA ARG A 274 -8.52 4.00 -13.55
C ARG A 274 -8.60 2.49 -13.49
N ILE A 275 -9.20 1.91 -14.53
CA ILE A 275 -9.26 0.47 -14.71
C ILE A 275 -7.86 -0.02 -15.11
N MET A 276 -7.35 -1.01 -14.39
CA MET A 276 -6.08 -1.67 -14.67
C MET A 276 -6.30 -3.12 -15.12
N ARG A 277 -5.32 -3.68 -15.82
CA ARG A 277 -5.36 -5.07 -16.24
C ARG A 277 -5.04 -5.88 -15.00
N SER A 278 -5.91 -6.83 -14.68
CA SER A 278 -5.72 -7.72 -13.54
C SER A 278 -6.05 -9.15 -13.93
N LYS A 279 -5.35 -10.09 -13.30
CA LYS A 279 -5.62 -11.53 -13.45
C LYS A 279 -6.87 -11.94 -12.66
N THR A 280 -7.15 -11.23 -11.58
CA THR A 280 -8.14 -11.60 -10.56
C THR A 280 -9.41 -10.74 -10.62
N GLN A 281 -9.30 -9.47 -10.99
CA GLN A 281 -10.42 -8.53 -10.99
C GLN A 281 -11.33 -8.68 -12.21
N VAL A 282 -12.60 -8.34 -12.01
CA VAL A 282 -13.64 -8.23 -13.05
C VAL A 282 -14.24 -6.83 -13.02
N ILE A 283 -14.76 -6.39 -14.16
CA ILE A 283 -15.37 -5.08 -14.34
C ILE A 283 -16.88 -5.27 -14.49
N HIS A 284 -17.64 -4.65 -13.61
CA HIS A 284 -19.09 -4.56 -13.68
C HIS A 284 -19.48 -3.20 -14.26
N ILE A 285 -20.25 -3.22 -15.34
CA ILE A 285 -20.74 -2.02 -16.03
C ILE A 285 -22.26 -2.05 -15.92
N GLU A 286 -22.83 -1.10 -15.20
CA GLU A 286 -24.28 -0.93 -15.10
C GLU A 286 -24.74 0.05 -16.18
N THR A 287 -25.66 -0.40 -17.03
CA THR A 287 -26.22 0.38 -18.13
C THR A 287 -27.72 0.57 -17.98
N LEU A 288 -28.23 1.70 -18.47
CA LEU A 288 -29.65 2.02 -18.56
C LEU A 288 -30.04 2.20 -20.03
N ASN A 289 -31.04 1.45 -20.51
CA ASN A 289 -31.60 1.59 -21.85
C ASN A 289 -33.12 1.79 -21.74
N GLY A 290 -33.61 3.01 -21.97
CA GLY A 290 -34.96 3.41 -21.55
C GLY A 290 -35.10 3.30 -20.03
N ASP A 291 -36.05 2.48 -19.56
CA ASP A 291 -36.27 2.18 -18.13
C ASP A 291 -35.60 0.88 -17.65
N GLN A 292 -35.02 0.08 -18.54
CA GLN A 292 -34.39 -1.19 -18.16
C GLN A 292 -32.93 -1.00 -17.73
N ARG A 293 -32.62 -1.47 -16.52
CA ARG A 293 -31.25 -1.60 -16.01
C ARG A 293 -30.69 -2.97 -16.33
N SER A 294 -29.45 -3.02 -16.81
CA SER A 294 -28.71 -4.25 -17.05
C SER A 294 -27.26 -4.12 -16.57
N THR A 295 -26.68 -5.24 -16.17
CA THR A 295 -25.28 -5.29 -15.71
C THR A 295 -24.48 -6.18 -16.65
N ILE A 296 -23.41 -5.61 -17.20
CA ILE A 296 -22.47 -6.31 -18.07
C ILE A 296 -21.21 -6.61 -17.25
N THR A 297 -20.76 -7.86 -17.30
CA THR A 297 -19.53 -8.27 -16.63
C THR A 297 -18.46 -8.58 -17.66
N GLY A 298 -17.27 -8.03 -17.45
CA GLY A 298 -16.10 -8.27 -18.31
C GLY A 298 -14.79 -8.21 -17.56
N ARG A 299 -13.70 -8.27 -18.32
CA ARG A 299 -12.33 -8.12 -17.81
C ARG A 299 -11.57 -7.11 -18.66
N ALA A 300 -10.69 -6.34 -18.01
CA ALA A 300 -9.79 -5.44 -18.72
C ALA A 300 -8.81 -6.24 -19.58
N GLY A 301 -8.83 -6.01 -20.89
CA GLY A 301 -7.94 -6.64 -21.87
C GLY A 301 -6.73 -5.75 -22.18
N ARG A 302 -6.95 -4.74 -23.02
CA ARG A 302 -5.94 -3.75 -23.43
C ARG A 302 -6.19 -2.41 -22.73
N ILE A 303 -5.11 -1.74 -22.35
CA ILE A 303 -5.16 -0.42 -21.69
C ILE A 303 -4.17 0.50 -22.40
N ASP A 304 -4.64 1.67 -22.80
CA ASP A 304 -3.82 2.69 -23.46
C ASP A 304 -4.12 4.04 -22.79
N GLY A 305 -3.25 4.45 -21.86
CA GLY A 305 -3.47 5.64 -21.04
C GLY A 305 -4.83 5.61 -20.34
N LYS A 306 -5.69 6.58 -20.59
CA LYS A 306 -7.04 6.65 -19.98
C LYS A 306 -8.05 5.68 -20.58
N GLN A 307 -7.76 5.05 -21.71
CA GLN A 307 -8.68 4.13 -22.38
C GLN A 307 -8.49 2.70 -21.87
N ALA A 308 -9.59 2.06 -21.48
CA ALA A 308 -9.64 0.67 -21.06
C ALA A 308 -10.58 -0.12 -22.00
N HIS A 309 -10.04 -1.14 -22.64
CA HIS A 309 -10.78 -2.09 -23.46
C HIS A 309 -11.24 -3.26 -22.58
N ILE A 310 -12.54 -3.38 -22.37
CA ILE A 310 -13.15 -4.41 -21.54
C ILE A 310 -13.71 -5.51 -22.43
N ASN A 311 -13.17 -6.71 -22.27
CA ASN A 311 -13.65 -7.93 -22.92
C ASN A 311 -14.84 -8.44 -22.10
N VAL A 312 -16.03 -8.48 -22.67
CA VAL A 312 -17.26 -8.88 -21.97
C VAL A 312 -17.79 -10.19 -22.53
N LYS A 313 -18.49 -10.96 -21.70
CA LYS A 313 -19.17 -12.18 -22.15
C LYS A 313 -20.59 -11.85 -22.60
N GLY A 314 -20.91 -12.08 -23.88
CA GLY A 314 -22.26 -11.91 -24.45
C GLY A 314 -22.42 -10.68 -25.38
N ALA A 315 -23.62 -10.52 -25.95
CA ALA A 315 -23.95 -9.39 -26.82
C ALA A 315 -24.11 -8.10 -26.00
N VAL A 316 -23.44 -7.03 -26.43
CA VAL A 316 -23.53 -5.71 -25.77
C VAL A 316 -24.49 -4.84 -26.56
N ASN A 317 -25.60 -4.45 -25.95
CA ASN A 317 -26.49 -3.46 -26.54
C ASN A 317 -25.80 -2.09 -26.50
N ALA A 318 -25.46 -1.57 -27.68
CA ALA A 318 -24.64 -0.37 -27.87
C ALA A 318 -25.33 0.97 -27.57
N SER A 319 -26.61 0.97 -27.14
CA SER A 319 -27.44 2.18 -27.03
C SER A 319 -27.72 2.67 -25.60
N GLY A 320 -27.25 1.96 -24.57
CA GLY A 320 -27.51 2.32 -23.17
C GLY A 320 -26.58 3.41 -22.62
N LYS A 321 -27.01 4.15 -21.60
CA LYS A 321 -26.17 5.10 -20.84
C LYS A 321 -25.49 4.38 -19.66
N VAL A 322 -24.21 4.63 -19.40
CA VAL A 322 -23.52 4.09 -18.22
C VAL A 322 -24.01 4.79 -16.96
N LEU A 323 -24.49 4.01 -15.99
CA LEU A 323 -24.81 4.48 -14.65
C LEU A 323 -23.59 4.41 -13.74
N SER A 324 -22.89 3.29 -13.75
CA SER A 324 -21.73 3.05 -12.92
C SER A 324 -20.78 2.04 -13.57
N VAL A 325 -19.49 2.18 -13.29
CA VAL A 325 -18.49 1.16 -13.58
C VAL A 325 -17.76 0.85 -12.30
N THR A 326 -17.67 -0.44 -11.96
CA THR A 326 -17.06 -0.90 -10.72
C THR A 326 -16.10 -2.04 -10.99
N THR A 327 -14.87 -1.89 -10.56
CA THR A 327 -13.89 -2.98 -10.50
C THR A 327 -14.15 -3.80 -9.25
N ILE A 328 -14.29 -5.11 -9.41
CA ILE A 328 -14.56 -6.06 -8.33
C ILE A 328 -13.42 -7.08 -8.26
N GLY A 329 -12.95 -7.34 -7.04
CA GLY A 329 -11.80 -8.18 -6.73
C GLY A 329 -10.68 -7.37 -6.08
N LYS A 330 -9.80 -8.05 -5.35
CA LYS A 330 -8.61 -7.42 -4.77
C LYS A 330 -7.64 -7.04 -5.89
N GLU A 331 -6.90 -5.95 -5.68
CA GLU A 331 -5.83 -5.54 -6.60
C GLU A 331 -4.72 -6.60 -6.62
N ASP A 332 -4.12 -6.83 -7.79
CA ASP A 332 -2.99 -7.75 -7.93
C ASP A 332 -1.79 -7.24 -7.13
N LEU A 333 -0.90 -8.15 -6.73
CA LEU A 333 0.33 -7.77 -6.03
C LEU A 333 1.24 -6.91 -6.92
N THR A 334 1.92 -5.95 -6.31
CA THR A 334 3.04 -5.24 -6.92
C THR A 334 4.24 -6.19 -7.10
N ALA A 335 5.23 -5.78 -7.90
CA ALA A 335 6.43 -6.61 -8.09
C ALA A 335 7.22 -6.78 -6.78
N ALA A 336 7.26 -5.76 -5.91
CA ALA A 336 7.89 -5.85 -4.60
C ALA A 336 7.15 -6.86 -3.69
N GLU A 337 5.82 -6.75 -3.61
CA GLU A 337 4.99 -7.68 -2.82
C GLU A 337 5.12 -9.13 -3.31
N SER A 338 5.16 -9.34 -4.64
CA SER A 338 5.30 -10.67 -5.24
C SER A 338 6.70 -11.26 -5.01
N GLU A 339 7.77 -10.46 -5.17
CA GLU A 339 9.13 -10.93 -4.93
C GLU A 339 9.37 -11.20 -3.44
N ARG A 340 8.75 -10.44 -2.54
CA ARG A 340 8.79 -10.69 -1.10
C ARG A 340 8.28 -12.09 -0.75
N GLU A 341 7.17 -12.53 -1.35
CA GLU A 341 6.67 -13.91 -1.17
C GLU A 341 7.68 -14.96 -1.64
N VAL A 342 8.40 -14.68 -2.74
CA VAL A 342 9.44 -15.57 -3.26
C VAL A 342 10.63 -15.65 -2.31
N VAL A 343 11.09 -14.51 -1.79
CA VAL A 343 12.22 -14.46 -0.84
C VAL A 343 11.86 -15.15 0.47
N VAL A 344 10.67 -14.92 1.03
CA VAL A 344 10.19 -15.61 2.24
C VAL A 344 10.15 -17.13 2.03
N LEU A 345 9.62 -17.60 0.89
CA LEU A 345 9.61 -19.03 0.58
C LEU A 345 11.04 -19.60 0.51
N LYS A 346 11.94 -18.94 -0.21
CA LYS A 346 13.33 -19.37 -0.35
C LYS A 346 14.06 -19.46 0.99
N ALA A 347 13.79 -18.51 1.89
CA ALA A 347 14.34 -18.51 3.26
C ALA A 347 13.80 -19.69 4.08
N LEU A 348 12.49 -19.97 4.00
CA LEU A 348 11.87 -21.13 4.63
C LEU A 348 12.37 -22.47 4.09
N GLN A 349 12.75 -22.50 2.81
CA GLN A 349 13.36 -23.65 2.14
C GLN A 349 14.86 -23.81 2.42
N GLY A 350 15.47 -22.88 3.17
CA GLY A 350 16.92 -22.88 3.44
C GLY A 350 17.80 -22.64 2.21
N THR A 351 17.22 -22.14 1.10
CA THR A 351 17.96 -21.86 -0.15
C THR A 351 18.66 -20.51 -0.13
N ILE A 352 18.31 -19.65 0.83
CA ILE A 352 18.95 -18.36 1.10
C ILE A 352 19.04 -18.17 2.62
N THR A 353 20.05 -17.40 3.06
CA THR A 353 20.27 -17.08 4.49
C THR A 353 20.17 -15.58 4.70
N LEU A 354 19.09 -15.11 5.34
CA LEU A 354 18.85 -13.69 5.58
C LEU A 354 19.57 -13.17 6.84
N THR A 355 19.77 -14.02 7.84
CA THR A 355 20.37 -13.67 9.15
C THR A 355 21.88 -13.43 9.12
N GLU A 356 22.52 -13.65 7.97
CA GLU A 356 23.92 -13.29 7.73
C GLU A 356 24.05 -11.92 7.03
N HIS A 357 22.93 -11.32 6.63
CA HIS A 357 22.93 -10.06 5.91
C HIS A 357 22.81 -8.88 6.89
N PRO A 358 23.82 -7.98 7.01
CA PRO A 358 23.84 -6.96 8.05
C PRO A 358 22.69 -5.95 7.95
N PHE A 359 22.24 -5.62 6.73
CA PHE A 359 21.03 -4.78 6.57
C PHE A 359 19.75 -5.50 7.03
N PHE A 360 19.65 -6.81 6.83
CA PHE A 360 18.48 -7.56 7.31
C PHE A 360 18.50 -7.60 8.84
N CYS A 361 19.64 -7.92 9.44
CA CYS A 361 19.81 -7.93 10.88
C CYS A 361 19.53 -6.56 11.50
N SER A 362 19.99 -5.46 10.89
CA SER A 362 19.73 -4.11 11.38
C SER A 362 18.23 -3.76 11.47
N ILE A 363 17.40 -4.36 10.61
CA ILE A 363 15.96 -4.07 10.54
C ILE A 363 15.14 -5.06 11.39
N TRP A 364 15.40 -6.37 11.26
CA TRP A 364 14.55 -7.41 11.87
C TRP A 364 15.22 -8.24 12.97
N ALA A 365 16.54 -8.24 13.07
CA ALA A 365 17.28 -9.06 14.03
C ALA A 365 18.51 -8.33 14.62
N PRO A 366 18.33 -7.14 15.24
CA PRO A 366 19.44 -6.27 15.62
C PRO A 366 20.33 -6.89 16.69
N SER A 367 19.84 -7.89 17.45
CA SER A 367 20.61 -8.60 18.46
C SER A 367 21.68 -9.55 17.89
N LEU A 368 21.68 -9.86 16.58
CA LEU A 368 22.67 -10.75 15.97
C LEU A 368 24.03 -10.09 15.71
N ASN A 369 24.14 -8.76 15.75
CA ASN A 369 25.40 -8.00 15.61
C ASN A 369 26.32 -8.52 14.48
N VAL A 370 25.77 -8.68 13.28
CA VAL A 370 26.50 -9.15 12.10
C VAL A 370 27.50 -8.08 11.61
N PRO A 371 28.77 -8.44 11.31
CA PRO A 371 29.76 -7.49 10.84
C PRO A 371 29.42 -6.92 9.45
N TRP A 372 29.75 -5.65 9.23
CA TRP A 372 29.57 -4.99 7.94
C TRP A 372 30.73 -5.31 6.98
N PRO A 373 30.45 -5.55 5.68
CA PRO A 373 31.49 -5.60 4.67
C PRO A 373 32.27 -4.27 4.60
N PRO A 374 33.61 -4.30 4.46
CA PRO A 374 34.41 -3.08 4.41
C PRO A 374 34.06 -2.22 3.20
N LEU A 375 34.07 -0.88 3.36
CA LEU A 375 34.03 0.05 2.23
C LEU A 375 35.42 0.24 1.63
N HIS A 376 35.52 0.33 0.31
CA HIS A 376 36.75 0.76 -0.36
C HIS A 376 37.03 2.25 -0.08
N ALA A 377 38.31 2.62 -0.14
CA ALA A 377 38.95 3.83 0.38
C ALA A 377 38.04 5.07 0.59
N LEU A 378 38.04 5.58 1.82
CA LEU A 378 37.32 6.77 2.28
C LEU A 378 37.84 8.04 1.60
N THR A 379 37.30 8.41 0.44
CA THR A 379 37.39 9.81 0.02
C THR A 379 36.38 10.62 0.83
N ALA A 380 36.87 11.59 1.61
CA ALA A 380 35.99 12.46 2.38
C ALA A 380 35.04 13.25 1.45
N SER A 381 33.75 12.93 1.51
CA SER A 381 32.72 13.75 0.88
C SER A 381 32.36 14.92 1.79
N PHE A 382 32.19 16.11 1.21
CA PHE A 382 31.68 17.28 1.91
C PHE A 382 30.34 17.73 1.32
N VAL A 383 29.58 18.46 2.14
CA VAL A 383 28.27 18.98 1.72
C VAL A 383 28.46 20.01 0.61
N TYR A 384 27.92 19.71 -0.57
CA TYR A 384 27.94 20.60 -1.74
C TYR A 384 26.52 20.81 -2.26
N TYR A 385 26.03 22.04 -2.15
CA TYR A 385 24.69 22.43 -2.59
C TYR A 385 24.70 23.84 -3.22
N PRO A 386 25.13 23.96 -4.50
CA PRO A 386 25.51 25.24 -5.10
C PRO A 386 24.33 26.21 -5.30
N ASN A 387 23.12 25.68 -5.50
CA ASN A 387 21.93 26.45 -5.85
C ASN A 387 20.89 26.51 -4.71
N GLY A 388 21.33 26.43 -3.46
CA GLY A 388 20.42 26.64 -2.33
C GLY A 388 21.10 26.71 -0.97
N GLN A 389 20.29 26.89 0.06
CA GLN A 389 20.74 26.94 1.45
C GLN A 389 20.10 25.81 2.24
N LEU A 390 20.87 25.20 3.14
CA LEU A 390 20.41 24.22 4.10
C LEU A 390 20.36 24.86 5.48
N ASN A 391 19.30 24.60 6.23
CA ASN A 391 19.31 24.91 7.65
C ASN A 391 20.19 23.89 8.42
N PRO A 392 20.50 24.12 9.71
CA PRO A 392 21.40 23.25 10.46
C PRO A 392 20.96 21.77 10.52
N SER A 393 19.66 21.49 10.67
CA SER A 393 19.17 20.10 10.73
C SER A 393 19.23 19.40 9.38
N GLN A 394 18.93 20.12 8.29
CA GLN A 394 19.10 19.62 6.92
C GLN A 394 20.57 19.38 6.60
N TYR A 395 21.46 20.29 7.00
CA TYR A 395 22.90 20.14 6.81
C TYR A 395 23.42 18.87 7.51
N HIS A 396 23.07 18.69 8.78
CA HIS A 396 23.44 17.49 9.54
C HIS A 396 22.88 16.20 8.93
N ALA A 397 21.62 16.24 8.44
CA ALA A 397 21.04 15.10 7.73
C ALA A 397 21.84 14.75 6.45
N VAL A 398 22.24 15.74 5.66
CA VAL A 398 23.06 15.53 4.46
C VAL A 398 24.44 14.98 4.83
N GLU A 399 25.10 15.53 5.85
CA GLU A 399 26.39 15.05 6.35
C GLU A 399 26.37 13.55 6.69
N ARG A 400 25.33 13.10 7.41
CA ARG A 400 25.13 11.68 7.73
C ARG A 400 24.86 10.83 6.49
N ILE A 401 24.05 11.32 5.55
CA ILE A 401 23.78 10.60 4.29
C ILE A 401 25.08 10.37 3.50
N ILE A 402 25.90 11.41 3.34
CA ILE A 402 27.10 11.35 2.50
C ILE A 402 28.25 10.60 3.16
N SER A 403 28.28 10.54 4.50
CA SER A 403 29.25 9.79 5.30
C SER A 403 29.50 8.40 4.74
N GLN A 404 30.75 7.96 4.78
CA GLN A 404 31.15 6.59 4.44
C GLN A 404 31.68 5.84 5.67
N ALA A 405 31.39 6.35 6.88
CA ALA A 405 31.75 5.67 8.10
C ALA A 405 31.01 4.33 8.24
N ASP A 406 31.69 3.34 8.79
CA ASP A 406 31.08 2.08 9.19
C ASP A 406 30.15 2.26 10.41
N GLY A 407 29.26 1.29 10.63
CA GLY A 407 28.31 1.30 11.74
C GLY A 407 26.98 1.97 11.39
N GLU A 408 26.50 2.87 12.27
CA GLU A 408 25.14 3.43 12.21
C GLU A 408 24.86 4.24 10.93
N ASP A 409 25.88 4.67 10.20
CA ASP A 409 25.72 5.43 8.96
C ASP A 409 25.31 4.57 7.75
N ARG A 410 25.34 3.24 7.86
CA ARG A 410 24.93 2.32 6.79
C ARG A 410 23.41 2.24 6.63
N VAL A 411 22.67 2.45 7.71
CA VAL A 411 21.20 2.39 7.77
C VAL A 411 20.69 3.61 8.51
N LEU A 412 20.22 4.61 7.77
CA LEU A 412 19.84 5.91 8.34
C LEU A 412 18.33 6.12 8.29
N LEU A 413 17.76 6.61 9.38
CA LEU A 413 16.39 7.13 9.41
C LEU A 413 16.42 8.65 9.56
N ILE A 414 15.81 9.34 8.62
CA ILE A 414 15.68 10.80 8.63
C ILE A 414 14.21 11.14 8.72
N GLN A 415 13.81 11.62 9.90
CA GLN A 415 12.45 12.08 10.12
C GLN A 415 12.27 13.49 9.56
N GLY A 416 11.28 13.65 8.68
CA GLY A 416 11.00 14.94 8.04
C GLY A 416 9.51 15.26 7.96
N PRO A 417 8.96 16.02 8.92
CA PRO A 417 7.57 16.47 8.90
C PRO A 417 7.17 17.18 7.60
N PRO A 418 5.86 17.27 7.28
CA PRO A 418 5.41 17.97 6.09
C PRO A 418 5.90 19.43 6.04
N GLY A 419 6.65 19.78 4.98
CA GLY A 419 7.18 21.13 4.77
C GLY A 419 8.61 21.37 5.27
N THR A 420 9.28 20.38 5.86
CA THR A 420 10.68 20.53 6.35
C THR A 420 11.75 20.41 5.27
N GLY A 421 11.36 20.26 4.00
CA GLY A 421 12.31 20.20 2.88
C GLY A 421 13.00 18.86 2.71
N LYS A 422 12.34 17.72 2.97
CA LYS A 422 12.87 16.36 2.68
C LYS A 422 13.50 16.23 1.29
N THR A 423 12.80 16.69 0.25
CA THR A 423 13.33 16.65 -1.12
C THR A 423 14.53 17.57 -1.34
N THR A 424 14.67 18.65 -0.55
CA THR A 424 15.88 19.47 -0.51
C THR A 424 17.06 18.69 0.06
N VAL A 425 16.86 17.93 1.15
CA VAL A 425 17.89 17.05 1.73
C VAL A 425 18.33 15.99 0.71
N ILE A 426 17.39 15.38 -0.01
CA ILE A 426 17.70 14.43 -1.10
C ILE A 426 18.55 15.10 -2.17
N ALA A 427 18.11 16.25 -2.70
CA ALA A 427 18.81 16.95 -3.77
C ALA A 427 20.22 17.42 -3.36
N ALA A 428 20.40 17.88 -2.13
CA ALA A 428 21.70 18.25 -1.58
C ALA A 428 22.61 17.03 -1.39
N SER A 429 22.06 15.90 -0.94
CA SER A 429 22.82 14.65 -0.79
C SER A 429 23.29 14.11 -2.12
N VAL A 430 22.44 14.14 -3.16
CA VAL A 430 22.81 13.74 -4.53
C VAL A 430 23.93 14.63 -5.06
N ASN A 431 23.79 15.96 -4.98
CA ASN A 431 24.84 16.87 -5.44
C ASN A 431 26.15 16.66 -4.70
N SER A 432 26.10 16.44 -3.38
CA SER A 432 27.28 16.17 -2.57
C SER A 432 27.96 14.87 -3.01
N MET A 433 27.24 13.75 -3.05
CA MET A 433 27.81 12.45 -3.43
C MET A 433 28.36 12.40 -4.86
N ILE A 434 27.70 13.06 -5.81
CA ILE A 434 28.10 13.02 -7.23
C ILE A 434 29.30 13.93 -7.50
N ASN A 435 29.35 15.12 -6.89
CA ASN A 435 30.40 16.11 -7.17
C ASN A 435 31.60 16.03 -6.22
N THR A 436 31.44 15.50 -5.01
CA THR A 436 32.51 15.44 -3.99
C THR A 436 32.86 14.01 -3.56
N GLY A 437 32.03 13.03 -3.90
CA GLY A 437 32.26 11.62 -3.60
C GLY A 437 33.01 10.86 -4.70
N PRO A 438 33.28 9.56 -4.49
CA PRO A 438 33.93 8.71 -5.48
C PRO A 438 33.18 8.68 -6.81
N MET A 439 33.91 8.61 -7.92
CA MET A 439 33.32 8.54 -9.27
C MET A 439 32.50 7.27 -9.51
N GLU A 440 32.84 6.17 -8.84
CA GLU A 440 32.12 4.89 -8.95
C GLU A 440 30.83 4.83 -8.12
N ARG A 441 30.58 5.83 -7.24
CA ARG A 441 29.42 5.82 -6.35
C ARG A 441 28.13 6.02 -7.14
N THR A 442 27.19 5.10 -6.98
CA THR A 442 25.86 5.14 -7.62
C THR A 442 24.73 5.35 -6.60
N ILE A 443 23.65 6.00 -7.06
CA ILE A 443 22.54 6.41 -6.20
C ILE A 443 21.21 5.99 -6.81
N TRP A 444 20.39 5.32 -6.02
CA TRP A 444 19.01 4.97 -6.36
C TRP A 444 18.05 5.72 -5.46
N LEU A 445 17.24 6.60 -6.05
CA LEU A 445 16.20 7.37 -5.37
C LEU A 445 14.86 6.66 -5.59
N VAL A 446 14.31 6.12 -4.51
CA VAL A 446 13.19 5.20 -4.54
C VAL A 446 12.03 5.75 -3.72
N ALA A 447 10.80 5.53 -4.16
CA ALA A 447 9.62 5.83 -3.35
C ALA A 447 8.48 4.84 -3.63
N GLN A 448 7.44 4.84 -2.79
CA GLN A 448 6.27 3.97 -3.01
C GLN A 448 5.46 4.40 -4.23
N SER A 449 5.24 5.70 -4.40
CA SER A 449 4.36 6.24 -5.44
C SER A 449 5.16 6.93 -6.53
N ASN A 450 4.68 6.81 -7.77
CA ASN A 450 5.27 7.55 -8.89
C ASN A 450 5.18 9.08 -8.69
N VAL A 451 4.23 9.58 -7.89
CA VAL A 451 4.13 11.01 -7.53
C VAL A 451 5.29 11.44 -6.64
N ALA A 452 5.70 10.63 -5.67
CA ALA A 452 6.86 10.94 -4.85
C ALA A 452 8.15 10.96 -5.69
N VAL A 453 8.34 9.95 -6.55
CA VAL A 453 9.48 9.90 -7.49
C VAL A 453 9.51 11.13 -8.40
N LYS A 454 8.34 11.57 -8.88
CA LYS A 454 8.18 12.82 -9.64
C LYS A 454 8.70 14.02 -8.87
N ASN A 455 8.27 14.17 -7.62
CA ASN A 455 8.63 15.32 -6.79
C ASN A 455 10.15 15.41 -6.57
N ILE A 456 10.83 14.26 -6.48
CA ILE A 456 12.28 14.18 -6.43
C ILE A 456 12.88 14.69 -7.75
N ALA A 457 12.44 14.16 -8.90
CA ALA A 457 12.93 14.55 -10.23
C ALA A 457 12.79 16.07 -10.47
N GLU A 458 11.64 16.63 -10.13
CA GLU A 458 11.38 18.06 -10.27
C GLU A 458 12.21 18.92 -9.31
N LYS A 459 12.55 18.39 -8.13
CA LYS A 459 13.44 19.08 -7.20
C LYS A 459 14.89 19.05 -7.69
N LEU A 460 15.35 17.95 -8.27
CA LEU A 460 16.67 17.84 -8.91
C LEU A 460 16.80 18.83 -10.08
N ASP A 461 15.81 18.88 -10.97
CA ASP A 461 15.80 19.82 -12.10
C ASP A 461 15.90 21.28 -11.63
N LYS A 462 15.13 21.66 -10.61
CA LYS A 462 15.17 23.02 -10.05
C LYS A 462 16.52 23.43 -9.49
N VAL A 463 17.28 22.49 -8.94
CA VAL A 463 18.62 22.78 -8.41
C VAL A 463 19.70 22.66 -9.49
N GLY A 464 19.30 22.42 -10.74
CA GLY A 464 20.20 22.31 -11.89
C GLY A 464 20.79 20.92 -12.10
N PHE A 465 20.32 19.91 -11.37
CA PHE A 465 20.81 18.53 -11.51
C PHE A 465 19.91 17.74 -12.47
N ARG A 466 20.40 17.44 -13.68
CA ARG A 466 19.68 16.68 -14.72
C ARG A 466 20.35 15.37 -15.14
N ASP A 467 21.52 15.06 -14.59
CA ASP A 467 22.21 13.79 -14.83
C ASP A 467 21.58 12.67 -13.98
N PHE A 468 20.31 12.39 -14.25
CA PHE A 468 19.57 11.28 -13.69
C PHE A 468 18.70 10.61 -14.77
N LYS A 469 18.43 9.32 -14.58
CA LYS A 469 17.43 8.58 -15.37
C LYS A 469 16.26 8.17 -14.50
N LEU A 470 15.06 8.30 -15.03
CA LEU A 470 13.81 7.93 -14.35
C LEU A 470 13.21 6.70 -15.04
N LEU A 471 13.21 5.58 -14.31
CA LEU A 471 12.60 4.33 -14.76
C LEU A 471 11.11 4.31 -14.41
N VAL A 472 10.26 4.18 -15.42
CA VAL A 472 8.80 4.32 -15.26
C VAL A 472 8.02 3.30 -16.07
N SER A 473 6.82 2.92 -15.60
CA SER A 473 5.97 2.04 -16.39
C SER A 473 5.39 2.78 -17.60
N LYS A 474 5.29 2.07 -18.73
CA LYS A 474 4.66 2.59 -19.95
C LYS A 474 3.28 3.19 -19.68
N ASP A 475 2.46 2.50 -18.88
CA ASP A 475 1.09 2.90 -18.54
C ASP A 475 0.99 4.21 -17.76
N PHE A 476 2.03 4.54 -17.00
CA PHE A 476 2.08 5.75 -16.20
C PHE A 476 2.59 6.95 -16.99
N HIS A 477 3.49 6.73 -17.95
CA HIS A 477 4.04 7.78 -18.81
C HIS A 477 2.97 8.55 -19.60
N TYR A 478 1.92 7.87 -20.08
CA TYR A 478 0.89 8.47 -20.96
C TYR A 478 0.03 9.59 -20.35
N ASP A 479 0.02 9.77 -19.03
CA ASP A 479 -0.78 10.81 -18.36
C ASP A 479 0.08 11.88 -17.66
N TRP A 480 1.41 11.82 -17.85
CA TRP A 480 2.32 12.87 -17.40
C TRP A 480 2.21 14.08 -18.33
N HIS A 481 1.52 15.13 -17.85
CA HIS A 481 1.32 16.44 -18.49
C HIS A 481 2.35 16.85 -19.56
N GLU A 482 1.98 16.73 -20.84
CA GLU A 482 2.84 16.89 -22.04
C GLU A 482 3.70 18.17 -22.09
N HIS A 483 3.30 19.27 -21.46
CA HIS A 483 4.01 20.56 -21.55
C HIS A 483 5.08 20.80 -20.48
N LEU A 484 5.16 19.99 -19.43
CA LEU A 484 6.17 20.11 -18.36
C LEU A 484 7.37 19.18 -18.59
N TYR A 485 7.22 18.16 -19.45
CA TYR A 485 8.22 17.12 -19.67
C TYR A 485 9.08 17.30 -20.91
N GLU A 486 8.79 18.23 -21.82
CA GLU A 486 9.70 18.51 -22.96
C GLU A 486 11.16 18.67 -22.48
N ARG A 487 11.35 19.29 -21.31
CA ARG A 487 12.68 19.50 -20.73
C ARG A 487 13.30 18.28 -20.05
N LEU A 488 12.52 17.34 -19.54
CA LEU A 488 13.00 16.15 -18.84
C LEU A 488 12.85 14.87 -19.67
N GLU A 489 12.32 14.95 -20.90
CA GLU A 489 11.99 13.80 -21.74
C GLU A 489 13.19 12.85 -21.93
N HIS A 490 14.38 13.44 -22.11
CA HIS A 490 15.66 12.74 -22.24
C HIS A 490 16.11 11.98 -20.99
N CYS A 491 15.51 12.23 -19.82
CA CYS A 491 15.75 11.51 -18.57
C CYS A 491 14.89 10.25 -18.44
N PHE A 492 13.83 10.07 -19.25
CA PHE A 492 12.91 8.94 -19.07
C PHE A 492 13.36 7.67 -19.75
N ILE A 493 13.17 6.56 -19.05
CA ILE A 493 13.28 5.23 -19.65
C ILE A 493 12.03 4.44 -19.26
N ARG A 494 11.20 4.15 -20.26
CA ARG A 494 9.94 3.44 -20.04
C ARG A 494 10.14 1.94 -20.01
N SER A 495 9.27 1.25 -19.28
CA SER A 495 9.33 -0.21 -19.13
C SER A 495 9.18 -1.01 -20.43
N ASP A 496 8.66 -0.41 -21.51
CA ASP A 496 8.60 -1.01 -22.84
C ASP A 496 9.92 -0.93 -23.62
N MET A 497 10.87 -0.12 -23.15
CA MET A 497 12.23 -0.03 -23.67
C MET A 497 13.19 -1.00 -22.97
N PHE A 498 12.72 -1.72 -21.95
CA PHE A 498 13.53 -2.70 -21.23
C PHE A 498 13.73 -3.96 -22.07
N GLY A 499 14.87 -4.63 -21.90
CA GLY A 499 15.15 -5.93 -22.52
C GLY A 499 15.98 -5.87 -23.81
N GLY A 500 16.34 -4.69 -24.30
CA GLY A 500 17.52 -4.58 -25.17
C GLY A 500 18.75 -4.81 -24.31
N GLY A 501 19.61 -5.78 -24.65
CA GLY A 501 20.76 -6.18 -23.82
C GLY A 501 21.75 -5.05 -23.49
N ALA A 502 22.90 -5.39 -22.92
CA ALA A 502 23.86 -4.45 -22.34
C ALA A 502 24.13 -3.18 -23.17
N VAL A 503 24.35 -3.32 -24.48
CA VAL A 503 24.61 -2.20 -25.39
C VAL A 503 23.45 -1.21 -25.45
N THR A 504 22.20 -1.70 -25.50
CA THR A 504 21.02 -0.83 -25.55
C THR A 504 20.86 -0.09 -24.24
N VAL A 505 21.01 -0.77 -23.10
CA VAL A 505 20.91 -0.14 -21.78
C VAL A 505 22.01 0.90 -21.59
N SER A 506 23.23 0.63 -22.04
CA SER A 506 24.35 1.59 -21.96
C SER A 506 24.06 2.87 -22.75
N ARG A 507 23.44 2.77 -23.93
CA ARG A 507 23.00 3.95 -24.70
C ARG A 507 21.88 4.73 -24.01
N LEU A 508 21.00 4.05 -23.28
CA LEU A 508 19.91 4.69 -22.55
C LEU A 508 20.40 5.39 -21.29
N LEU A 509 21.38 4.80 -20.60
CA LEU A 509 21.96 5.32 -19.37
C LEU A 509 23.01 6.40 -19.61
N LEU A 510 23.79 6.30 -20.70
CA LEU A 510 25.01 7.10 -20.91
C LEU A 510 25.92 6.93 -19.68
N ASP A 511 26.46 8.03 -19.14
CA ASP A 511 27.33 8.04 -17.95
C ASP A 511 26.55 8.27 -16.64
N THR A 512 25.22 8.23 -16.68
CA THR A 512 24.38 8.56 -15.51
C THR A 512 24.59 7.58 -14.35
N ARG A 513 24.81 8.13 -13.15
CA ARG A 513 24.98 7.37 -11.90
C ARG A 513 23.78 7.43 -10.95
N VAL A 514 22.75 8.22 -11.30
CA VAL A 514 21.58 8.46 -10.46
C VAL A 514 20.31 7.94 -11.13
N ILE A 515 19.65 6.97 -10.49
CA ILE A 515 18.41 6.38 -10.98
C ILE A 515 17.25 6.72 -10.06
N LEU A 516 16.12 7.13 -10.63
CA LEU A 516 14.86 7.39 -9.94
C LEU A 516 13.84 6.34 -10.35
N CYS A 517 13.20 5.67 -9.38
CA CYS A 517 12.13 4.72 -9.69
C CYS A 517 11.22 4.45 -8.49
N THR A 518 10.11 3.74 -8.70
CA THR A 518 9.33 3.21 -7.55
C THR A 518 9.96 1.94 -7.00
N LEU A 519 9.62 1.57 -5.76
CA LEU A 519 10.09 0.30 -5.17
C LEU A 519 9.65 -0.92 -6.00
N SER A 520 8.42 -0.88 -6.51
CA SER A 520 7.91 -1.90 -7.44
C SER A 520 8.74 -1.96 -8.74
N MET A 521 9.19 -0.82 -9.28
CA MET A 521 10.06 -0.82 -10.44
C MET A 521 11.45 -1.38 -10.13
N LEU A 522 12.03 -1.05 -8.96
CA LEU A 522 13.30 -1.62 -8.49
C LEU A 522 13.21 -3.15 -8.30
N SER A 523 12.03 -3.66 -7.97
CA SER A 523 11.77 -5.10 -7.82
C SER A 523 11.41 -5.78 -9.15
N ASN A 524 11.31 -5.05 -10.26
CA ASN A 524 10.96 -5.64 -11.55
C ASN A 524 12.14 -6.47 -12.09
N PRO A 525 11.94 -7.74 -12.50
CA PRO A 525 13.04 -8.57 -13.00
C PRO A 525 13.73 -7.96 -14.24
N ARG A 526 13.01 -7.22 -15.07
CA ARG A 526 13.52 -6.63 -16.32
C ARG A 526 14.53 -5.49 -16.14
N ILE A 527 14.78 -5.03 -14.92
CA ILE A 527 15.78 -3.98 -14.68
C ILE A 527 17.21 -4.52 -14.52
N GLU A 528 17.40 -5.84 -14.55
CA GLU A 528 18.67 -6.48 -14.19
C GLU A 528 19.87 -5.84 -14.91
N GLU A 529 19.73 -5.58 -16.21
CA GLU A 529 20.78 -4.98 -17.01
C GLU A 529 21.09 -3.51 -16.60
N PHE A 530 20.08 -2.75 -16.15
CA PHE A 530 20.30 -1.41 -15.60
C PHE A 530 21.08 -1.48 -14.29
N THR A 531 20.75 -2.45 -13.43
CA THR A 531 21.43 -2.64 -12.14
C THR A 531 22.83 -3.23 -12.27
N ARG A 532 23.19 -3.82 -13.42
CA ARG A 532 24.59 -4.22 -13.70
C ARG A 532 25.46 -3.01 -14.06
N GLN A 533 24.91 -2.06 -14.80
CA GLN A 533 25.64 -0.87 -15.27
C GLN A 533 25.65 0.26 -14.25
N VAL A 534 24.56 0.41 -13.50
CA VAL A 534 24.46 1.30 -12.34
C VAL A 534 24.12 0.45 -11.12
N PRO A 535 25.12 -0.19 -10.49
CA PRO A 535 24.92 -1.02 -9.30
C PRO A 535 24.09 -0.34 -8.22
N VAL A 536 23.32 -1.11 -7.45
CA VAL A 536 22.54 -0.56 -6.34
C VAL A 536 23.44 -0.47 -5.11
N GLN A 537 24.13 0.66 -4.94
CA GLN A 537 25.07 0.89 -3.83
C GLN A 537 24.46 1.74 -2.71
N THR A 538 24.01 2.97 -3.03
CA THR A 538 23.30 3.83 -2.09
C THR A 538 21.84 3.94 -2.50
N VAL A 539 20.92 3.59 -1.60
CA VAL A 539 19.48 3.72 -1.84
C VAL A 539 18.89 4.74 -0.86
N ILE A 540 18.18 5.74 -1.39
CA ILE A 540 17.45 6.73 -0.60
C ILE A 540 15.97 6.55 -0.88
N PHE A 541 15.22 6.19 0.15
CA PHE A 541 13.77 6.07 0.12
C PHE A 541 13.13 7.38 0.54
N ASP A 542 12.35 8.01 -0.33
CA ASP A 542 11.46 9.11 0.04
C ASP A 542 10.08 8.57 0.41
N GLU A 543 9.42 9.26 1.34
CA GLU A 543 8.15 8.83 1.91
C GLU A 543 8.19 7.37 2.40
N ALA A 544 9.32 6.97 3.01
CA ALA A 544 9.60 5.60 3.44
C ALA A 544 8.55 5.05 4.43
N SER A 545 7.87 5.92 5.18
CA SER A 545 6.75 5.57 6.07
C SER A 545 5.51 5.05 5.33
N GLN A 546 5.44 5.19 4.00
CA GLN A 546 4.34 4.67 3.17
C GLN A 546 4.62 3.28 2.60
N ILE A 547 5.84 2.75 2.77
CA ILE A 547 6.28 1.45 2.30
C ILE A 547 6.14 0.45 3.45
N GLU A 548 5.58 -0.74 3.19
CA GLU A 548 5.57 -1.83 4.16
C GLU A 548 7.00 -2.32 4.37
N VAL A 549 7.42 -2.53 5.63
CA VAL A 549 8.83 -2.79 5.96
C VAL A 549 9.34 -4.06 5.26
N GLY A 550 8.53 -5.11 5.19
CA GLY A 550 8.82 -6.34 4.45
C GLY A 550 9.05 -6.14 2.94
N ASP A 551 8.50 -5.11 2.31
CA ASP A 551 8.71 -4.83 0.88
C ASP A 551 10.15 -4.36 0.56
N TYR A 552 10.98 -4.07 1.57
CA TYR A 552 12.42 -3.86 1.37
C TYR A 552 13.19 -5.18 1.20
N LEU A 553 12.62 -6.32 1.62
CA LEU A 553 13.28 -7.63 1.59
C LEU A 553 13.78 -8.06 0.19
N PRO A 554 13.00 -7.88 -0.90
CA PRO A 554 13.47 -8.16 -2.26
C PRO A 554 14.78 -7.45 -2.64
N LEU A 555 14.91 -6.18 -2.24
CA LEU A 555 16.10 -5.39 -2.51
C LEU A 555 17.31 -5.99 -1.81
N LEU A 556 17.17 -6.31 -0.51
CA LEU A 556 18.26 -6.88 0.28
C LEU A 556 18.77 -8.18 -0.31
N GLN A 557 17.85 -9.08 -0.69
CA GLN A 557 18.22 -10.35 -1.30
C GLN A 557 18.89 -10.18 -2.66
N ARG A 558 18.35 -9.28 -3.50
CA ARG A 558 18.83 -9.11 -4.88
C ARG A 558 20.17 -8.40 -4.96
N PHE A 559 20.42 -7.45 -4.07
CA PHE A 559 21.59 -6.56 -4.13
C PHE A 559 22.55 -6.75 -2.97
N GLN A 560 22.54 -7.92 -2.32
CA GLN A 560 23.37 -8.24 -1.16
C GLN A 560 24.87 -7.94 -1.34
N HIS A 561 25.39 -8.03 -2.57
CA HIS A 561 26.80 -7.82 -2.87
C HIS A 561 27.14 -6.39 -3.31
N SER A 562 26.15 -5.60 -3.75
CA SER A 562 26.38 -4.23 -4.21
C SER A 562 25.93 -3.18 -3.20
N LEU A 563 24.95 -3.50 -2.36
CA LEU A 563 24.32 -2.56 -1.44
C LEU A 563 25.30 -2.16 -0.33
N GLN A 564 25.50 -0.86 -0.18
CA GLN A 564 26.46 -0.27 0.74
C GLN A 564 25.79 0.68 1.74
N LYS A 565 24.64 1.29 1.40
CA LYS A 565 23.92 2.21 2.29
C LYS A 565 22.42 2.27 1.96
N MET A 566 21.59 2.33 3.00
CA MET A 566 20.15 2.59 2.93
C MET A 566 19.79 3.82 3.76
N VAL A 567 19.03 4.74 3.17
CA VAL A 567 18.53 5.94 3.84
C VAL A 567 17.02 5.97 3.71
N PHE A 568 16.32 6.01 4.85
CA PHE A 568 14.87 6.11 4.93
C PHE A 568 14.49 7.53 5.32
N ILE A 569 13.92 8.27 4.38
CA ILE A 569 13.40 9.61 4.62
C ILE A 569 11.88 9.53 4.63
N GLY A 570 11.27 9.99 5.72
CA GLY A 570 9.83 9.94 5.85
C GLY A 570 9.36 10.57 7.15
N ASP A 571 8.05 10.58 7.34
CA ASP A 571 7.46 10.86 8.64
C ASP A 571 6.13 10.12 8.72
N ASP A 572 5.87 9.45 9.84
CA ASP A 572 4.55 8.93 10.19
C ASP A 572 3.72 10.01 10.92
N LYS A 573 4.36 11.11 11.33
CA LYS A 573 3.75 12.23 12.04
C LYS A 573 3.54 13.43 11.14
N GLN A 574 2.55 14.23 11.51
CA GLN A 574 2.37 15.58 11.00
C GLN A 574 2.35 16.54 12.18
N HIS A 575 3.15 17.59 12.06
CA HIS A 575 3.36 18.61 13.11
C HIS A 575 2.76 19.97 12.76
N ARG A 576 2.06 20.06 11.64
CA ARG A 576 1.55 21.30 11.08
C ARG A 576 0.15 21.60 11.57
N MET A 577 -0.80 20.71 11.33
CA MET A 577 -2.20 20.98 11.62
C MET A 577 -2.48 20.75 13.11
N PRO A 578 -3.33 21.58 13.72
CA PRO A 578 -3.90 21.31 15.04
C PRO A 578 -4.51 19.91 15.13
N LEU A 579 -4.47 19.31 16.33
CA LEU A 579 -4.81 17.90 16.56
C LEU A 579 -6.17 17.51 15.99
N VAL A 580 -7.16 18.40 16.14
CA VAL A 580 -8.54 18.19 15.65
C VAL A 580 -8.64 18.12 14.14
N ILE A 581 -7.90 18.96 13.41
CA ILE A 581 -7.88 18.97 11.94
C ILE A 581 -7.03 17.80 11.44
N GLY A 582 -5.83 17.62 12.01
CA GLY A 582 -4.91 16.57 11.60
C GLY A 582 -5.47 15.16 11.83
N THR A 583 -6.10 14.91 12.98
CA THR A 583 -6.77 13.63 13.27
C THR A 583 -7.95 13.39 12.33
N PHE A 584 -8.75 14.42 12.04
CA PHE A 584 -9.85 14.32 11.09
C PHE A 584 -9.35 13.95 9.69
N ILE A 585 -8.35 14.68 9.18
CA ILE A 585 -7.77 14.46 7.86
C ILE A 585 -7.10 13.09 7.79
N SER A 586 -6.36 12.69 8.83
CA SER A 586 -5.77 11.36 8.92
C SER A 586 -6.82 10.27 8.77
N ARG A 587 -7.93 10.37 9.51
CA ARG A 587 -9.03 9.40 9.45
C ARG A 587 -9.72 9.35 8.08
N HIS A 588 -10.05 10.50 7.51
CA HIS A 588 -10.92 10.57 6.33
C HIS A 588 -10.17 10.55 4.99
N VAL A 589 -8.88 10.86 4.99
CA VAL A 589 -8.06 10.94 3.77
C VAL A 589 -6.94 9.89 3.77
N TYR A 590 -6.31 9.67 4.93
CA TYR A 590 -5.11 8.82 5.04
C TYR A 590 -5.34 7.50 5.78
N GLY A 591 -6.59 7.14 6.10
CA GLY A 591 -6.92 5.86 6.75
C GLY A 591 -6.26 5.67 8.13
N ASN A 592 -6.13 6.74 8.92
CA ASN A 592 -5.42 6.79 10.21
C ASN A 592 -3.90 6.55 10.15
N LYS A 593 -3.28 6.52 8.96
CA LYS A 593 -1.83 6.32 8.81
C LYS A 593 -0.99 7.53 9.20
N LEU A 594 -1.58 8.72 9.30
CA LEU A 594 -0.89 9.96 9.66
C LEU A 594 -1.13 10.26 11.14
N MET A 595 -0.12 10.12 11.98
CA MET A 595 -0.22 10.52 13.39
C MET A 595 -0.10 12.04 13.50
N THR A 596 -0.97 12.69 14.27
CA THR A 596 -0.87 14.14 14.48
C THR A 596 -0.23 14.43 15.82
N VAL A 597 0.83 15.25 15.80
CA VAL A 597 1.51 15.74 17.00
C VAL A 597 1.54 17.25 16.94
N HIS A 598 0.69 17.91 17.72
CA HIS A 598 0.58 19.37 17.74
C HIS A 598 0.11 19.85 19.12
N ASP A 599 0.64 20.96 19.59
CA ASP A 599 0.31 21.53 20.91
C ASP A 599 -1.13 22.06 21.01
N ILE A 600 -1.81 22.21 19.87
CA ILE A 600 -3.15 22.79 19.78
C ILE A 600 -4.13 21.64 19.57
N ALA A 601 -4.73 21.18 20.66
CA ALA A 601 -5.75 20.13 20.64
C ALA A 601 -7.19 20.68 20.65
N SER A 602 -7.37 21.99 20.87
CA SER A 602 -8.70 22.58 21.00
C SER A 602 -9.47 22.57 19.69
N LYS A 603 -10.76 22.23 19.75
CA LYS A 603 -11.71 22.41 18.63
C LYS A 603 -11.83 23.87 18.19
N ALA A 604 -11.42 24.84 19.03
CA ALA A 604 -11.38 26.25 18.65
C ALA A 604 -10.42 26.54 17.49
N ALA A 605 -9.48 25.64 17.22
CA ALA A 605 -8.56 25.75 16.09
C ALA A 605 -9.25 25.65 14.72
N CYS A 606 -10.47 25.12 14.64
CA CYS A 606 -11.26 25.14 13.41
C CYS A 606 -12.68 25.63 13.71
N ARG A 607 -13.04 26.79 13.17
CA ARG A 607 -14.40 27.36 13.32
C ARG A 607 -15.07 27.46 11.96
N PHE A 608 -16.39 27.28 11.96
CA PHE A 608 -17.23 27.57 10.82
C PHE A 608 -17.99 28.86 11.09
N LEU A 609 -18.13 29.71 10.08
CA LEU A 609 -18.97 30.90 10.18
C LEU A 609 -20.18 30.74 9.27
N ASP A 610 -21.36 30.76 9.87
CA ASP A 610 -22.63 30.62 9.17
C ASP A 610 -23.07 31.92 8.49
N ILE A 611 -23.01 31.94 7.16
CA ILE A 611 -23.37 33.08 6.33
C ILE A 611 -24.74 32.80 5.69
N LYS A 612 -25.78 32.87 6.53
CA LYS A 612 -27.17 32.51 6.18
C LYS A 612 -27.69 33.23 4.94
N ARG A 613 -27.34 34.52 4.78
CA ARG A 613 -27.78 35.36 3.66
C ARG A 613 -26.85 35.31 2.43
N GLY A 614 -25.78 34.51 2.49
CA GLY A 614 -24.87 34.35 1.36
C GLY A 614 -25.49 33.49 0.27
N GLN A 615 -25.36 33.94 -0.98
CA GLN A 615 -25.84 33.22 -2.14
C GLN A 615 -24.76 33.18 -3.23
N GLU A 616 -24.59 32.01 -3.84
CA GLU A 616 -23.70 31.84 -4.98
C GLU A 616 -24.25 32.62 -6.20
N GLN A 617 -23.40 33.43 -6.82
CA GLN A 617 -23.70 34.16 -8.05
C GLN A 617 -22.68 33.81 -9.12
N LYS A 618 -23.12 33.68 -10.36
CA LYS A 618 -22.24 33.37 -11.49
C LYS A 618 -21.54 34.66 -11.94
N SER A 619 -20.22 34.61 -12.08
CA SER A 619 -19.40 35.71 -12.59
C SER A 619 -18.51 35.19 -13.72
N GLY A 620 -18.90 35.45 -14.96
CA GLY A 620 -18.29 34.84 -16.15
C GLY A 620 -18.35 33.31 -16.13
N LYS A 621 -17.18 32.66 -16.17
CA LYS A 621 -17.02 31.19 -16.04
C LYS A 621 -16.80 30.73 -14.57
N SER A 622 -16.84 31.65 -13.60
CA SER A 622 -16.56 31.41 -12.18
C SER A 622 -17.79 31.67 -11.31
N TRP A 623 -17.63 31.53 -9.99
CA TRP A 623 -18.64 31.84 -8.98
C TRP A 623 -18.10 32.84 -7.97
N ILE A 624 -19.00 33.67 -7.43
CA ILE A 624 -18.75 34.60 -6.34
C ILE A 624 -19.86 34.52 -5.29
N ASN A 625 -19.58 34.99 -4.08
CA ASN A 625 -20.57 35.15 -3.02
C ASN A 625 -20.23 36.43 -2.24
N GLN A 626 -21.03 37.46 -2.45
CA GLN A 626 -20.74 38.82 -1.99
C GLN A 626 -20.78 38.95 -0.46
N GLN A 627 -21.67 38.20 0.19
CA GLN A 627 -21.77 38.19 1.65
C GLN A 627 -20.56 37.48 2.25
N GLU A 628 -20.09 36.38 1.65
CA GLU A 628 -18.82 35.76 2.07
C GLU A 628 -17.65 36.72 1.93
N ILE A 629 -17.56 37.48 0.82
CA ILE A 629 -16.50 38.48 0.62
C ILE A 629 -16.51 39.51 1.75
N SER A 630 -17.65 40.13 2.03
CA SER A 630 -17.77 41.16 3.09
C SER A 630 -17.30 40.66 4.45
N VAL A 631 -17.64 39.41 4.79
CA VAL A 631 -17.20 38.78 6.03
C VAL A 631 -15.70 38.51 6.02
N VAL A 632 -15.17 37.92 4.93
CA VAL A 632 -13.74 37.62 4.81
C VAL A 632 -12.90 38.91 4.99
N ILE A 633 -13.34 40.02 4.40
CA ILE A 633 -12.68 41.33 4.59
C ILE A 633 -12.75 41.79 6.05
N HIS A 634 -13.89 41.58 6.73
CA HIS A 634 -14.00 41.90 8.15
C HIS A 634 -13.06 41.05 9.02
N LEU A 635 -12.96 39.75 8.76
CA LEU A 635 -12.01 38.86 9.43
C LEU A 635 -10.55 39.28 9.17
N ALA A 636 -10.23 39.65 7.93
CA ALA A 636 -8.93 40.17 7.55
C ALA A 636 -8.57 41.44 8.34
N ARG A 637 -9.52 42.36 8.58
CA ARG A 637 -9.33 43.54 9.44
C ARG A 637 -9.00 43.15 10.88
N ILE A 638 -9.73 42.19 11.44
CA ILE A 638 -9.50 41.70 12.82
C ILE A 638 -8.10 41.10 12.93
N TYR A 639 -7.74 40.20 12.02
CA TYR A 639 -6.43 39.55 12.04
C TYR A 639 -5.30 40.54 11.82
N ASN A 640 -5.45 41.51 10.92
CA ASN A 640 -4.47 42.57 10.70
C ASN A 640 -4.30 43.44 11.96
N LYS A 641 -5.40 43.82 12.62
CA LYS A 641 -5.36 44.59 13.89
C LYS A 641 -4.67 43.82 15.01
N GLN A 642 -4.80 42.50 15.03
CA GLN A 642 -4.16 41.61 15.99
C GLN A 642 -2.70 41.25 15.63
N GLY A 643 -2.18 41.70 14.48
CA GLY A 643 -0.86 41.31 14.00
C GLY A 643 -0.74 39.82 13.65
N LYS A 644 -1.85 39.13 13.38
CA LYS A 644 -1.86 37.71 13.02
C LYS A 644 -1.32 37.52 11.61
N GLN A 645 -0.51 36.50 11.41
CA GLN A 645 -0.14 36.06 10.07
C GLN A 645 -1.27 35.20 9.50
N TYR A 646 -1.82 35.63 8.37
CA TYR A 646 -2.95 34.95 7.75
C TYR A 646 -2.93 34.99 6.21
N ARG A 647 -3.57 33.97 5.63
CA ARG A 647 -3.88 33.85 4.20
C ARG A 647 -5.33 33.43 4.00
N ILE A 648 -5.88 33.79 2.84
CA ILE A 648 -7.26 33.53 2.43
C ILE A 648 -7.24 32.54 1.26
N LEU A 649 -8.07 31.50 1.34
CA LEU A 649 -8.24 30.49 0.30
C LEU A 649 -9.68 30.50 -0.20
N THR A 650 -9.86 30.41 -1.51
CA THR A 650 -11.19 30.20 -2.11
C THR A 650 -11.11 29.30 -3.34
N PRO A 651 -12.12 28.47 -3.64
CA PRO A 651 -12.10 27.60 -4.81
C PRO A 651 -12.25 28.26 -6.18
N TYR A 652 -12.61 29.54 -6.25
CA TYR A 652 -13.09 30.18 -7.47
C TYR A 652 -12.32 31.48 -7.74
N ASP A 653 -11.73 31.61 -8.93
CA ASP A 653 -10.94 32.80 -9.29
C ASP A 653 -11.74 34.10 -9.26
N GLY A 654 -13.02 34.06 -9.65
CA GLY A 654 -13.91 35.21 -9.53
C GLY A 654 -14.01 35.70 -8.08
N GLN A 655 -14.04 34.78 -7.11
CA GLN A 655 -14.06 35.13 -5.69
C GLN A 655 -12.70 35.68 -5.25
N ARG A 656 -11.59 35.03 -5.65
CA ARG A 656 -10.22 35.45 -5.32
C ARG A 656 -9.96 36.89 -5.77
N SER A 657 -10.14 37.19 -7.05
CA SER A 657 -9.88 38.52 -7.61
C SER A 657 -10.74 39.61 -6.96
N THR A 658 -11.98 39.27 -6.58
CA THR A 658 -12.88 40.21 -5.90
C THR A 658 -12.43 40.47 -4.46
N ILE A 659 -11.98 39.44 -3.73
CA ILE A 659 -11.43 39.60 -2.38
C ILE A 659 -10.16 40.47 -2.42
N GLU A 660 -9.23 40.22 -3.34
CA GLU A 660 -8.00 41.03 -3.48
C GLU A 660 -8.32 42.51 -3.68
N ARG A 661 -9.20 42.83 -4.64
CA ARG A 661 -9.63 44.20 -4.89
C ARG A 661 -10.27 44.85 -3.67
N GLN A 662 -11.07 44.10 -2.89
CA GLN A 662 -11.72 44.63 -1.69
C GLN A 662 -10.74 44.82 -0.52
N LEU A 663 -9.69 43.99 -0.41
CA LEU A 663 -8.60 44.20 0.55
C LEU A 663 -7.86 45.50 0.24
N GLU A 664 -7.51 45.71 -1.04
CA GLU A 664 -6.84 46.92 -1.52
C GLU A 664 -7.68 48.18 -1.23
N LEU A 665 -8.97 48.18 -1.60
CA LEU A 665 -9.89 49.28 -1.31
C LEU A 665 -10.06 49.54 0.20
N ALA A 666 -9.98 48.49 1.01
CA ALA A 666 -10.03 48.58 2.46
C ALA A 666 -8.69 49.02 3.10
N LYS A 667 -7.66 49.31 2.30
CA LYS A 667 -6.29 49.65 2.74
C LYS A 667 -5.68 48.57 3.65
N LEU A 668 -5.98 47.31 3.36
CA LEU A 668 -5.37 46.15 4.02
C LEU A 668 -4.24 45.58 3.14
N PRO A 669 -3.29 44.82 3.70
CA PRO A 669 -2.38 44.01 2.91
C PRO A 669 -3.21 43.12 1.97
N TRP A 670 -2.96 43.24 0.67
CA TRP A 670 -3.70 42.51 -0.36
C TRP A 670 -2.77 41.64 -1.21
N GLU A 671 -1.53 42.09 -1.43
CA GLU A 671 -0.46 41.31 -2.06
C GLU A 671 -0.19 40.03 -1.26
N ASP A 672 -0.12 38.89 -1.95
CA ASP A 672 0.15 37.57 -1.36
C ASP A 672 -0.82 37.15 -0.22
N LYS A 673 -2.06 37.69 -0.20
CA LYS A 673 -3.07 37.36 0.83
C LYS A 673 -4.18 36.43 0.39
N CYS A 674 -4.60 36.42 -0.87
CA CYS A 674 -5.73 35.60 -1.33
C CYS A 674 -5.34 34.68 -2.48
N PHE A 675 -5.73 33.40 -2.40
CA PHE A 675 -5.37 32.39 -3.40
C PHE A 675 -6.56 31.55 -3.82
N ASN A 676 -6.56 31.17 -5.10
CA ASN A 676 -7.49 30.18 -5.61
C ASN A 676 -6.86 28.80 -5.42
N VAL A 677 -7.62 27.85 -4.86
CA VAL A 677 -7.18 26.46 -4.70
C VAL A 677 -6.83 25.79 -6.04
N ASP A 678 -7.36 26.24 -7.17
CA ASP A 678 -6.99 25.76 -8.53
C ASP A 678 -5.70 26.36 -9.08
N SER A 679 -5.30 27.55 -8.64
CA SER A 679 -3.94 28.07 -8.87
C SER A 679 -2.88 27.20 -8.18
N PHE A 680 -3.29 26.31 -7.26
CA PHE A 680 -2.44 25.23 -6.74
C PHE A 680 -2.42 23.97 -7.61
N GLN A 681 -3.27 23.82 -8.64
CA GLN A 681 -3.33 22.62 -9.48
C GLN A 681 -2.83 22.81 -10.92
N GLY A 682 -2.73 24.05 -11.40
CA GLY A 682 -2.13 24.36 -12.70
C GLY A 682 -0.72 24.93 -12.58
N LYS A 683 0.27 24.29 -13.23
CA LYS A 683 1.65 24.76 -13.51
C LYS A 683 2.54 25.26 -12.36
N ILE A 684 2.05 25.39 -11.13
CA ILE A 684 2.75 26.07 -10.03
C ILE A 684 2.78 25.21 -8.73
N TRP A 685 2.43 23.92 -8.79
CA TRP A 685 2.57 23.03 -7.64
C TRP A 685 4.02 22.98 -7.10
N LEU A 686 4.99 23.33 -7.94
CA LEU A 686 6.42 23.30 -7.65
C LEU A 686 7.01 24.63 -7.16
N THR A 687 6.50 25.77 -7.58
CA THR A 687 7.04 27.06 -7.11
C THR A 687 6.41 27.48 -5.77
N LEU A 688 5.23 26.96 -5.43
CA LEU A 688 4.50 27.33 -4.20
C LEU A 688 4.49 26.26 -3.09
N ALA A 689 5.08 25.07 -3.31
CA ALA A 689 5.21 24.05 -2.26
C ALA A 689 6.14 24.46 -1.11
N ALA A 690 6.82 25.61 -1.20
CA ALA A 690 7.55 26.26 -0.11
C ALA A 690 6.92 27.59 0.35
N GLY A 691 5.74 27.99 -0.16
CA GLY A 691 5.30 29.39 -0.09
C GLY A 691 4.09 29.76 0.78
N ASN A 692 3.01 28.96 0.85
CA ASN A 692 1.70 29.49 1.26
C ASN A 692 0.98 28.66 2.35
N GLU A 693 1.72 28.16 3.33
CA GLU A 693 1.18 27.73 4.63
C GLU A 693 1.21 28.90 5.59
N GLU A 694 0.21 29.01 6.45
CA GLU A 694 0.14 30.15 7.35
C GLU A 694 -0.39 29.76 8.73
N ASP A 695 -0.04 30.54 9.74
CA ASP A 695 -0.57 30.37 11.09
C ASP A 695 -2.09 30.35 11.10
N HIS A 696 -2.72 31.31 10.40
CA HIS A 696 -4.16 31.42 10.33
C HIS A 696 -4.68 31.36 8.88
N ILE A 697 -5.64 30.48 8.61
CA ILE A 697 -6.25 30.33 7.29
C ILE A 697 -7.73 30.73 7.34
N ILE A 698 -8.13 31.59 6.42
CA ILE A 698 -9.55 31.92 6.18
C ILE A 698 -9.96 31.24 4.87
N VAL A 699 -11.06 30.50 4.87
CA VAL A 699 -11.59 29.81 3.69
C VAL A 699 -12.95 30.37 3.32
N SER A 700 -13.16 30.74 2.05
CA SER A 700 -14.48 31.08 1.49
C SER A 700 -14.92 29.98 0.52
N LEU A 701 -15.99 29.25 0.84
CA LEU A 701 -16.48 28.13 0.04
C LEU A 701 -17.32 28.55 -1.17
N VAL A 702 -17.92 29.74 -1.12
CA VAL A 702 -18.72 30.40 -2.16
C VAL A 702 -20.06 29.72 -2.42
N ARG A 703 -20.06 28.40 -2.62
CA ARG A 703 -21.23 27.63 -3.04
C ARG A 703 -22.21 27.43 -1.90
N THR A 704 -23.50 27.51 -2.23
CA THR A 704 -24.61 27.28 -1.31
C THR A 704 -25.66 26.33 -1.87
N GLN A 705 -25.62 26.00 -3.17
CA GLN A 705 -26.57 25.09 -3.80
C GLN A 705 -25.88 23.91 -4.50
N GLY A 706 -24.86 24.17 -5.31
CA GLY A 706 -24.13 23.14 -6.05
C GLY A 706 -22.82 22.75 -5.37
N VAL A 707 -22.54 21.45 -5.25
CA VAL A 707 -21.32 20.95 -4.59
C VAL A 707 -20.03 21.47 -5.25
N GLY A 708 -20.04 21.63 -6.59
CA GLY A 708 -18.93 22.24 -7.34
C GLY A 708 -17.55 21.66 -6.99
N PHE A 709 -16.62 22.54 -6.64
CA PHE A 709 -15.27 22.23 -6.16
C PHE A 709 -15.19 21.10 -5.13
N LEU A 710 -16.13 21.08 -4.18
CA LEU A 710 -16.10 20.17 -3.02
C LEU A 710 -16.29 18.69 -3.40
N LYS A 711 -16.68 18.41 -4.66
CA LYS A 711 -16.73 17.04 -5.21
C LYS A 711 -15.34 16.39 -5.30
N ASN A 712 -14.25 17.16 -5.24
CA ASN A 712 -12.90 16.65 -5.32
C ASN A 712 -12.24 16.63 -3.94
N SER A 713 -12.26 15.48 -3.28
CA SER A 713 -11.69 15.29 -1.93
C SER A 713 -10.21 15.62 -1.83
N ARG A 714 -9.41 15.46 -2.90
CA ARG A 714 -7.99 15.82 -2.90
C ARG A 714 -7.78 17.32 -2.87
N ARG A 715 -8.56 18.05 -3.67
CA ARG A 715 -8.53 19.52 -3.70
C ARG A 715 -8.99 20.11 -2.38
N THR A 716 -10.03 19.52 -1.82
CA THR A 716 -10.53 19.87 -0.49
C THR A 716 -9.51 19.55 0.60
N ASN A 717 -8.84 18.40 0.54
CA ASN A 717 -7.74 18.05 1.46
C ASN A 717 -6.61 19.08 1.40
N VAL A 718 -6.20 19.49 0.19
CA VAL A 718 -5.19 20.54 0.00
C VAL A 718 -5.62 21.85 0.65
N MET A 719 -6.89 22.24 0.53
CA MET A 719 -7.43 23.45 1.17
C MET A 719 -7.42 23.34 2.71
N LEU A 720 -7.79 22.17 3.24
CA LEU A 720 -7.92 21.92 4.68
C LEU A 720 -6.58 21.68 5.41
N THR A 721 -5.48 21.52 4.67
CA THR A 721 -4.15 21.18 5.23
C THR A 721 -3.17 22.37 5.27
N ARG A 722 -3.67 23.60 5.13
CA ARG A 722 -2.84 24.83 5.00
C ARG A 722 -2.58 25.59 6.30
N CYS A 723 -3.34 25.33 7.37
CA CYS A 723 -3.19 26.08 8.62
C CYS A 723 -2.17 25.43 9.57
N LYS A 724 -1.42 26.27 10.29
CA LYS A 724 -0.56 25.84 11.40
C LYS A 724 -1.23 26.01 12.77
N LYS A 725 -2.02 27.07 12.97
CA LYS A 725 -2.65 27.37 14.27
C LYS A 725 -4.17 27.35 14.22
N SER A 726 -4.79 28.02 13.26
CA SER A 726 -6.25 28.01 13.16
C SER A 726 -6.81 28.15 11.74
N MET A 727 -8.04 27.70 11.56
CA MET A 727 -8.82 27.81 10.33
C MET A 727 -10.22 28.35 10.61
N ILE A 728 -10.66 29.34 9.82
CA ILE A 728 -12.06 29.80 9.78
C ILE A 728 -12.63 29.48 8.40
N ILE A 729 -13.73 28.73 8.35
CA ILE A 729 -14.42 28.38 7.11
C ILE A 729 -15.74 29.14 7.01
N CYS A 730 -15.79 30.10 6.09
CA CYS A 730 -16.97 30.87 5.72
C CYS A 730 -17.83 30.07 4.74
N THR A 731 -19.07 29.76 5.14
CA THR A 731 -20.02 28.97 4.33
C THR A 731 -21.45 29.17 4.83
N ASN A 732 -22.43 28.68 4.08
CA ASN A 732 -23.78 28.45 4.59
C ASN A 732 -23.82 27.15 5.41
N ARG A 733 -24.37 27.18 6.64
CA ARG A 733 -24.42 26.03 7.54
C ARG A 733 -25.27 24.89 7.01
N ASP A 734 -26.48 25.19 6.56
CA ASP A 734 -27.40 24.17 6.09
C ASP A 734 -26.83 23.49 4.83
N PHE A 735 -26.11 24.21 3.96
CA PHE A 735 -25.49 23.62 2.77
C PHE A 735 -24.54 22.44 3.07
N VAL A 736 -23.71 22.56 4.12
CA VAL A 736 -22.70 21.55 4.48
C VAL A 736 -23.13 20.58 5.58
N THR A 737 -24.18 20.90 6.35
CA THR A 737 -24.67 20.04 7.44
C THR A 737 -25.96 19.29 7.14
N LYS A 738 -26.79 19.80 6.23
CA LYS A 738 -28.07 19.17 5.82
C LYS A 738 -28.25 19.08 4.29
N GLY A 739 -27.51 19.90 3.55
CA GLY A 739 -27.67 20.07 2.11
C GLY A 739 -26.77 19.16 1.28
N LYS A 740 -26.54 19.56 0.03
CA LYS A 740 -25.84 18.72 -0.96
C LYS A 740 -24.36 18.49 -0.66
N ALA A 741 -23.73 19.28 0.23
CA ALA A 741 -22.32 19.16 0.56
C ALA A 741 -22.01 18.30 1.80
N VAL A 742 -23.02 17.67 2.42
CA VAL A 742 -22.85 16.85 3.64
C VAL A 742 -21.84 15.71 3.47
N SER A 743 -21.90 15.01 2.34
CA SER A 743 -20.99 13.88 2.04
C SER A 743 -19.58 14.30 1.62
N THR A 744 -19.32 15.61 1.50
CA THR A 744 -17.99 16.11 1.14
C THR A 744 -17.08 16.14 2.36
N LEU A 745 -15.76 16.21 2.12
CA LEU A 745 -14.77 16.27 3.20
C LEU A 745 -14.99 17.47 4.15
N VAL A 746 -15.46 18.62 3.64
CA VAL A 746 -15.80 19.79 4.48
C VAL A 746 -17.09 19.56 5.27
N GLY A 747 -18.10 18.92 4.67
CA GLY A 747 -19.33 18.56 5.39
C GLY A 747 -19.07 17.58 6.53
N GLN A 748 -18.25 16.56 6.27
CA GLN A 748 -17.78 15.61 7.29
C GLN A 748 -16.96 16.29 8.39
N LEU A 749 -16.12 17.28 8.03
CA LEU A 749 -15.38 18.08 9.02
C LEU A 749 -16.36 18.89 9.89
N ALA A 750 -17.33 19.57 9.29
CA ALA A 750 -18.35 20.33 10.01
C ALA A 750 -19.14 19.46 11.00
N LEU A 751 -19.53 18.25 10.58
CA LEU A 751 -20.20 17.28 11.45
C LEU A 751 -19.29 16.80 12.59
N THR A 752 -18.01 16.55 12.31
CA THR A 752 -17.04 16.09 13.32
C THR A 752 -16.75 17.19 14.37
N MET A 753 -16.66 18.44 13.93
CA MET A 753 -16.40 19.57 14.81
C MET A 753 -17.60 19.87 15.72
N GLY A 754 -18.82 19.63 15.23
CA GLY A 754 -20.06 19.74 16.01
C GLY A 754 -20.61 21.18 16.08
N PRO A 755 -21.77 21.37 16.71
CA PRO A 755 -22.49 22.65 16.73
C PRO A 755 -21.70 23.80 17.37
N ASP A 756 -20.90 23.52 18.40
CA ASP A 756 -20.11 24.54 19.13
C ASP A 756 -18.98 25.16 18.29
N SER A 757 -18.65 24.54 17.14
CA SER A 757 -17.66 25.08 16.20
C SER A 757 -18.23 26.16 15.28
N TRP A 758 -19.55 26.35 15.26
CA TRP A 758 -20.23 27.33 14.43
C TRP A 758 -20.37 28.67 15.14
N LEU A 759 -20.03 29.73 14.41
CA LEU A 759 -20.21 31.11 14.81
C LEU A 759 -21.20 31.78 13.84
N ASP A 760 -21.84 32.85 14.28
CA ASP A 760 -22.64 33.74 13.45
C ASP A 760 -22.04 35.17 13.40
N GLY A 761 -22.67 36.06 12.64
CA GLY A 761 -22.19 37.45 12.51
C GLY A 761 -22.18 38.24 13.83
N ARG A 762 -23.04 37.90 14.80
CA ARG A 762 -23.07 38.56 16.12
C ARG A 762 -21.88 38.13 16.95
N ASP A 763 -21.47 36.87 16.85
CA ASP A 763 -20.30 36.35 17.56
C ASP A 763 -19.01 37.08 17.17
N ILE A 764 -18.87 37.43 15.89
CA ILE A 764 -17.75 38.23 15.38
C ILE A 764 -17.78 39.64 15.97
N VAL A 765 -18.94 40.29 15.95
CA VAL A 765 -19.12 41.66 16.47
C VAL A 765 -18.87 41.71 17.98
N ASN A 766 -19.30 40.69 18.72
CA ASN A 766 -19.10 40.54 20.16
C ASN A 766 -17.65 40.18 20.54
N GLY A 767 -16.77 40.01 19.55
CA GLY A 767 -15.34 39.79 19.80
C GLY A 767 -14.98 38.38 20.25
N ILE A 768 -15.77 37.36 19.93
CA ILE A 768 -15.43 35.95 20.22
C ILE A 768 -14.14 35.51 19.50
N LEU A 769 -13.74 36.24 18.45
CA LEU A 769 -12.47 36.06 17.75
C LEU A 769 -11.34 36.99 18.23
N ARG A 770 -11.58 37.79 19.29
CA ARG A 770 -10.59 38.71 19.87
C ARG A 770 -9.49 38.00 20.64
#